data_AF-A0A9P5S5F9-F1
#
_entry.id   AF-A0A9P5S5F9-F1
#
_cell.length_a   1.000
_cell.length_b   1.000
_cell.length_c   1.000
_cell.angle_alpha   90.00
_cell.angle_beta   90.00
_cell.angle_gamma   90.00
#
_symmetry.space_group_name_H-M   'P 1'
#
loop_
_entity.id
_entity.type
_entity.pdbx_description
1 polymer ?
#
loop_
_entity_poly.entity_id
_entity_poly.type
_entity_poly.pdbx_seq_one_letter_code
_entity_poly.pdbx_strand_id
1 'polypeptide(L)'
;MTQPRYPPQARRGQSQFASRSPEVDQLSSGSTIPGGGLPDFEIPTYSSFIRDPSNLVRHQSILSVMSRRSRASVISNPDLDTEGIYSYYPHQLPKRPKSEPEPEPEPEEPVFSVQLEDFNPPPPDSPILPPPQLIPGEIPERQERRYKTKKVVKLTNDNLVIECPVPPHYLVKQSKQKGQEWEFMRYSAVTCDPDLFQAENYTLRPAMWNRETELFIVVTMYNEGVNLFAETMYGIMKNIRHLCSRNSSKTWGEGSWEKVVVCIVSDGRKKCDPQVYNYLAAMGVYQEGVAKREVNGKEVQAHVYEYTTQVTIDPKMKIAPSATSDYVPVQIMFCLKEKNAKKLNSHRWFFNAFGPVINPRVCVLLDVGTRPGPTSIYQLWKAFDLNSNVAGACGEIKPVKGAGAKNLLNPLVAAQNFEYKMNNILDKPLESVIGYISVLPGAFSAYRYKALLTSPETPDSGPLISYFKGEKPSPDSGIFDANMYLAEDRILCFELVAKRNYAWTLRYVKAAWAETDVPDTVPELISQRRRWLNGTFFVALFSVFHFGKIYKSDHAYWRKFLFHLQFIYNVLSLFFSWFAIANIYLTFYILANSLTFPENAPNQRSDIFKIVFTVLKYFYEFLVVAIFVLSMGNRPTGSKVLYTLAMVFFAFLMIYMTFCAVWLTYLGIKNALDSGVTTLSAVLDEPTFRNVILSLASTYGLYIFGSVLYLEPWHMVTSFVQYLCMMPSYVNVLNVYAFCNTHDVSWGTKGDTIDNMDLGAVKSSSKEGSGGEVTVDVPTEDTDINDSYMKAVGSLREKTVEQEQKRDAKTKQEDYYKAFRTRLVLLWCASNGLLVSIVTYSGSNLTGTYDSRSKTYLGFVLWSVAFLSAFRFVGTVLELQPPKPAGTGPGTGVRTDPVATLSTTHKDANSVLLDYPPGAYTAMRTFHRLGIMDFSGHVARLANSLSQIHFPESDREIAGEDVKVEDEERVVNDGLAPFRDSTKLRVTVTDVVKKVLKAYFDGKGKGQEEFPEAKVTVLCTWNVKSNAPLLVAHAEPLKAPKERRCKVEVHGSPRHHATAKDSQWVRDRAALEAELSKDTNEALLLDDASQNLYEGLSSNFYAFDRQSQSVVTAPLDSVLQGTILKVVLAVCEKQKIPVEFKFPNLKCIDHWEGAFITSTSRLVLPIETIVLPDGSKKKFDESPAIELIRSHVFQECRRRVEALLTTQDLE
;
A
#
# COMPACT_ATOMS: atom_id res chain seq x y z
N MET A 1 46.97 -26.98 46.87
CA MET A 1 46.24 -28.25 46.92
C MET A 1 45.61 -28.46 45.54
N THR A 2 46.20 -29.27 44.65
CA THR A 2 46.10 -30.76 44.52
C THR A 2 44.78 -31.22 43.88
N GLN A 3 44.73 -31.92 42.73
CA GLN A 3 45.76 -32.26 41.72
C GLN A 3 45.11 -32.35 40.31
N PRO A 4 45.83 -32.01 39.22
CA PRO A 4 45.59 -32.58 37.89
C PRO A 4 46.50 -33.82 37.65
N ARG A 5 46.13 -34.71 36.72
CA ARG A 5 47.01 -35.81 36.25
C ARG A 5 47.05 -35.95 34.72
N TYR A 6 48.24 -35.72 34.18
CA TYR A 6 48.82 -36.16 32.90
C TYR A 6 49.07 -37.71 32.90
N PRO A 7 49.75 -38.39 31.92
CA PRO A 7 50.54 -37.98 30.73
C PRO A 7 50.22 -38.83 29.44
N PRO A 8 51.15 -39.18 28.50
CA PRO A 8 51.84 -38.33 27.51
C PRO A 8 51.80 -38.85 26.02
N GLN A 9 52.62 -38.20 25.18
CA GLN A 9 52.92 -38.44 23.75
C GLN A 9 53.52 -39.82 23.37
N ALA A 10 53.40 -40.17 22.08
CA ALA A 10 54.15 -41.22 21.36
C ALA A 10 54.97 -40.63 20.16
N ARG A 11 55.77 -41.46 19.45
CA ARG A 11 56.75 -41.01 18.41
C ARG A 11 57.01 -42.08 17.31
N ARG A 12 57.66 -41.67 16.20
CA ARG A 12 58.18 -42.45 15.03
C ARG A 12 57.12 -42.78 13.95
N GLY A 13 57.43 -42.95 12.65
CA GLY A 13 58.63 -42.60 11.87
C GLY A 13 59.59 -43.74 11.47
N GLN A 14 59.49 -44.29 10.24
CA GLN A 14 60.53 -45.08 9.55
C GLN A 14 60.25 -45.26 8.03
N SER A 15 61.07 -46.06 7.31
CA SER A 15 61.32 -45.97 5.85
C SER A 15 61.70 -47.29 5.15
N GLN A 16 61.62 -47.34 3.80
CA GLN A 16 62.07 -48.44 2.90
C GLN A 16 61.21 -49.72 3.01
N PHE A 17 61.09 -50.65 2.04
CA PHE A 17 61.93 -51.06 0.89
C PHE A 17 61.07 -51.44 -0.34
N ALA A 18 61.69 -51.88 -1.45
CA ALA A 18 61.03 -52.27 -2.71
C ALA A 18 61.29 -53.75 -3.11
N SER A 19 60.54 -54.32 -4.07
CA SER A 19 61.10 -55.24 -5.11
C SER A 19 60.12 -55.73 -6.21
N ARG A 20 60.70 -55.90 -7.41
CA ARG A 20 60.42 -56.89 -8.49
C ARG A 20 59.16 -56.82 -9.39
N SER A 21 59.46 -56.56 -10.67
CA SER A 21 58.80 -57.01 -11.93
C SER A 21 58.88 -58.56 -12.09
N PRO A 22 58.30 -59.22 -13.14
CA PRO A 22 58.16 -58.78 -14.55
C PRO A 22 56.76 -59.06 -15.18
N GLU A 23 56.48 -59.16 -16.50
CA GLU A 23 57.29 -59.23 -17.76
C GLU A 23 56.48 -58.74 -19.01
N VAL A 24 57.17 -58.13 -19.99
CA VAL A 24 57.14 -58.38 -21.48
C VAL A 24 55.85 -58.91 -22.14
N ASP A 25 55.32 -58.36 -23.25
CA ASP A 25 55.75 -57.30 -24.20
C ASP A 25 54.50 -56.69 -24.93
N GLN A 26 54.47 -55.79 -25.93
CA GLN A 26 55.43 -55.07 -26.81
C GLN A 26 54.76 -53.67 -27.13
N LEU A 27 55.03 -52.79 -28.12
CA LEU A 27 55.86 -52.73 -29.35
C LEU A 27 56.22 -51.25 -29.69
N SER A 28 56.36 -50.89 -30.97
CA SER A 28 56.74 -49.58 -31.55
C SER A 28 55.53 -48.70 -31.96
N SER A 29 55.54 -47.35 -31.98
CA SER A 29 56.50 -46.28 -31.58
C SER A 29 55.70 -44.95 -31.37
N GLY A 30 56.20 -43.70 -31.34
CA GLY A 30 57.49 -43.10 -31.74
C GLY A 30 57.61 -41.59 -31.44
N SER A 31 58.08 -40.77 -32.40
CA SER A 31 58.43 -39.34 -32.26
C SER A 31 57.34 -38.37 -32.79
N THR A 32 57.30 -37.05 -32.51
CA THR A 32 58.39 -36.06 -32.21
C THR A 32 57.86 -34.81 -31.43
N ILE A 33 58.78 -34.04 -30.82
CA ILE A 33 58.65 -32.71 -30.12
C ILE A 33 59.09 -31.57 -31.09
N PRO A 34 58.85 -30.23 -30.94
CA PRO A 34 58.32 -29.37 -29.83
C PRO A 34 57.09 -28.49 -30.22
N GLY A 35 56.56 -27.54 -29.41
CA GLY A 35 56.82 -27.18 -27.99
C GLY A 35 56.51 -25.70 -27.65
N GLY A 36 56.49 -25.36 -26.36
CA GLY A 36 56.29 -23.99 -25.80
C GLY A 36 54.83 -23.61 -25.50
N GLY A 37 54.49 -22.86 -24.44
CA GLY A 37 55.31 -22.40 -23.31
C GLY A 37 54.83 -21.07 -22.70
N LEU A 38 53.92 -21.10 -21.72
CA LEU A 38 53.45 -19.93 -20.95
C LEU A 38 53.22 -20.30 -19.47
N PRO A 39 53.80 -19.57 -18.50
CA PRO A 39 53.51 -19.71 -17.07
C PRO A 39 52.54 -18.63 -16.54
N ASP A 40 52.08 -18.83 -15.30
CA ASP A 40 51.11 -17.99 -14.57
C ASP A 40 51.61 -16.59 -14.19
N PHE A 41 50.69 -15.71 -13.80
CA PHE A 41 51.00 -14.46 -13.08
C PHE A 41 49.95 -14.10 -12.01
N GLU A 42 50.43 -13.59 -10.88
CA GLU A 42 49.63 -13.34 -9.67
C GLU A 42 48.93 -11.97 -9.62
N ILE A 43 48.05 -11.79 -8.63
CA ILE A 43 47.28 -10.57 -8.37
C ILE A 43 47.95 -9.71 -7.29
N PRO A 44 48.25 -8.42 -7.54
CA PRO A 44 48.55 -7.45 -6.50
C PRO A 44 47.43 -6.42 -6.31
N THR A 45 47.05 -6.17 -5.05
CA THR A 45 46.17 -5.07 -4.63
C THR A 45 46.88 -3.72 -4.69
N TYR A 46 46.14 -2.62 -4.95
CA TYR A 46 46.69 -1.25 -4.91
C TYR A 46 45.98 -0.34 -3.90
N SER A 47 46.78 0.43 -3.17
CA SER A 47 46.34 1.52 -2.30
C SER A 47 47.37 2.64 -2.29
N SER A 48 46.91 3.89 -2.23
CA SER A 48 47.68 5.15 -2.16
C SER A 48 48.57 5.49 -3.37
N PHE A 49 48.38 6.71 -3.90
CA PHE A 49 49.38 7.79 -3.79
C PHE A 49 48.74 9.14 -4.09
N ILE A 50 49.18 10.20 -3.40
CA ILE A 50 48.78 11.60 -3.61
C ILE A 50 49.90 12.34 -4.33
N ARG A 51 49.57 13.17 -5.33
CA ARG A 51 50.35 14.39 -5.64
C ARG A 51 49.60 15.41 -6.49
N ASP A 52 50.11 16.64 -6.41
CA ASP A 52 49.46 17.91 -6.77
C ASP A 52 49.69 18.32 -8.25
N PRO A 53 48.85 19.19 -8.86
CA PRO A 53 48.96 19.58 -10.26
C PRO A 53 49.77 20.88 -10.46
N SER A 54 50.64 20.95 -11.48
CA SER A 54 51.23 22.21 -11.95
C SER A 54 51.71 22.16 -13.41
N ASN A 55 51.73 23.34 -14.05
CA ASN A 55 52.24 23.66 -15.39
C ASN A 55 51.51 22.98 -16.57
N LEU A 56 50.69 23.66 -17.38
CA LEU A 56 50.92 24.82 -18.27
C LEU A 56 51.73 24.56 -19.56
N VAL A 57 51.00 24.63 -20.68
CA VAL A 57 51.24 25.52 -21.84
C VAL A 57 52.67 25.63 -22.40
N ARG A 58 52.86 25.06 -23.59
CA ARG A 58 53.06 25.79 -24.88
C ARG A 58 52.59 24.83 -26.01
N HIS A 59 51.89 25.27 -27.06
CA HIS A 59 52.36 26.07 -28.21
C HIS A 59 53.58 25.43 -28.93
N GLN A 60 53.69 25.46 -30.26
CA GLN A 60 53.07 26.40 -31.20
C GLN A 60 52.85 25.78 -32.62
N SER A 61 52.09 26.52 -33.44
CA SER A 61 52.10 26.61 -34.93
C SER A 61 53.08 25.72 -35.74
N ILE A 62 52.70 25.25 -36.94
CA ILE A 62 52.86 26.07 -38.16
C ILE A 62 52.01 25.54 -39.35
N LEU A 63 51.37 26.49 -40.07
CA LEU A 63 51.19 26.65 -41.54
C LEU A 63 51.47 25.45 -42.48
N SER A 64 50.78 25.24 -43.62
CA SER A 64 49.72 25.99 -44.32
C SER A 64 49.29 25.27 -45.64
N VAL A 65 48.47 25.94 -46.48
CA VAL A 65 48.25 25.69 -47.93
C VAL A 65 47.64 24.33 -48.33
N MET A 66 46.31 24.33 -48.52
CA MET A 66 45.69 24.06 -49.83
C MET A 66 44.17 24.34 -49.82
N SER A 67 43.74 25.47 -50.37
CA SER A 67 42.33 25.72 -50.74
C SER A 67 42.18 27.01 -51.57
N ARG A 68 42.11 26.87 -52.91
CA ARG A 68 41.31 27.66 -53.87
C ARG A 68 41.81 27.47 -55.30
N ARG A 69 40.95 26.95 -56.20
CA ARG A 69 41.02 27.30 -57.63
C ARG A 69 39.72 27.00 -58.40
N SER A 70 39.07 28.08 -58.83
CA SER A 70 38.23 28.17 -60.05
C SER A 70 36.87 27.42 -60.08
N ARG A 71 35.86 27.84 -60.86
CA ARG A 71 35.79 28.87 -61.94
C ARG A 71 34.54 29.76 -61.81
N ALA A 72 34.65 30.99 -62.34
CA ALA A 72 33.65 31.76 -63.15
C ALA A 72 32.22 32.03 -62.59
N SER A 73 31.55 33.17 -62.90
CA SER A 73 31.88 34.31 -63.78
C SER A 73 31.07 35.59 -63.50
N VAL A 74 31.74 36.74 -63.59
CA VAL A 74 31.34 38.00 -64.27
C VAL A 74 30.07 38.78 -63.83
N ILE A 75 30.33 39.92 -63.16
CA ILE A 75 29.82 41.30 -63.40
C ILE A 75 28.33 41.51 -63.79
N SER A 76 27.54 42.15 -62.91
CA SER A 76 26.95 43.50 -63.15
C SER A 76 26.30 44.13 -61.91
N ASN A 77 26.14 45.47 -61.95
CA ASN A 77 25.60 46.43 -60.97
C ASN A 77 24.09 46.71 -61.24
N PRO A 78 23.37 47.65 -60.59
CA PRO A 78 23.20 47.99 -59.15
C PRO A 78 21.68 48.22 -58.81
N ASP A 79 21.36 49.07 -57.81
CA ASP A 79 20.13 49.91 -57.67
C ASP A 79 18.75 49.21 -57.43
N LEU A 80 17.65 49.84 -56.94
CA LEU A 80 17.37 51.07 -56.14
C LEU A 80 15.93 50.95 -55.52
N ASP A 81 15.53 51.94 -54.70
CA ASP A 81 14.22 52.65 -54.54
C ASP A 81 12.94 52.18 -55.30
N THR A 82 11.66 52.47 -54.96
CA THR A 82 10.95 53.18 -53.85
C THR A 82 9.41 52.85 -53.93
N GLU A 83 8.56 53.55 -53.15
CA GLU A 83 7.09 53.73 -53.33
C GLU A 83 6.15 52.54 -52.96
N GLY A 84 4.85 52.74 -52.68
CA GLY A 84 4.15 54.00 -52.35
C GLY A 84 2.61 54.01 -52.55
N ILE A 85 1.89 54.58 -51.57
CA ILE A 85 0.56 55.25 -51.63
C ILE A 85 -0.72 54.38 -51.89
N TYR A 86 -1.85 54.84 -51.32
CA TYR A 86 -3.28 54.39 -51.45
C TYR A 86 -3.62 53.04 -50.78
N SER A 87 -4.65 52.82 -49.93
CA SER A 87 -6.01 53.38 -49.72
C SER A 87 -7.07 52.85 -50.73
N TYR A 88 -8.35 52.58 -50.40
CA TYR A 88 -9.12 52.68 -49.14
C TYR A 88 -10.44 51.83 -49.25
N TYR A 89 -10.86 51.08 -48.20
CA TYR A 89 -12.23 50.51 -47.99
C TYR A 89 -12.84 49.48 -49.00
N PRO A 90 -14.02 48.85 -48.76
CA PRO A 90 -14.58 48.26 -47.51
C PRO A 90 -15.36 46.91 -47.64
N HIS A 91 -15.67 46.26 -46.50
CA HIS A 91 -16.76 45.27 -46.28
C HIS A 91 -16.69 43.92 -47.06
N GLN A 92 -17.48 42.85 -46.82
CA GLN A 92 -18.76 42.66 -46.09
C GLN A 92 -18.80 41.35 -45.25
N LEU A 93 -19.75 41.27 -44.29
CA LEU A 93 -20.30 40.03 -43.73
C LEU A 93 -21.85 40.06 -43.82
N PRO A 94 -22.54 38.91 -44.00
CA PRO A 94 -23.98 38.88 -44.27
C PRO A 94 -24.89 39.07 -43.02
N LYS A 95 -26.17 39.35 -43.26
CA LYS A 95 -27.16 39.84 -42.29
C LYS A 95 -28.00 38.74 -41.59
N ARG A 96 -28.59 39.07 -40.44
CA ARG A 96 -29.69 38.31 -39.79
C ARG A 96 -31.08 38.60 -40.42
N PRO A 97 -32.07 37.71 -40.23
CA PRO A 97 -33.51 38.03 -40.13
C PRO A 97 -33.92 38.60 -38.75
N LYS A 98 -35.21 38.90 -38.53
CA LYS A 98 -35.78 39.62 -37.37
C LYS A 98 -37.14 39.04 -36.90
N SER A 99 -37.75 39.65 -35.86
CA SER A 99 -39.11 39.44 -35.26
C SER A 99 -39.37 38.09 -34.55
N GLU A 100 -40.23 37.92 -33.53
CA GLU A 100 -40.84 38.70 -32.39
C GLU A 100 -41.99 37.79 -31.81
N PRO A 101 -42.72 38.06 -30.69
CA PRO A 101 -42.73 39.20 -29.75
C PRO A 101 -42.60 38.82 -28.24
N GLU A 102 -43.05 39.68 -27.32
CA GLU A 102 -42.97 39.62 -25.84
C GLU A 102 -44.12 38.79 -25.16
N PRO A 103 -44.12 38.63 -23.81
CA PRO A 103 -44.87 39.57 -22.95
C PRO A 103 -44.29 39.88 -21.53
N GLU A 104 -44.37 41.16 -21.13
CA GLU A 104 -44.93 41.79 -19.89
C GLU A 104 -44.75 41.21 -18.43
N PRO A 105 -44.95 42.02 -17.34
CA PRO A 105 -43.94 42.10 -16.25
C PRO A 105 -44.50 42.05 -14.78
N GLU A 106 -43.85 42.80 -13.87
CA GLU A 106 -44.15 43.12 -12.44
C GLU A 106 -43.74 42.12 -11.32
N PRO A 107 -43.53 42.58 -10.06
CA PRO A 107 -43.42 43.96 -9.53
C PRO A 107 -42.11 44.27 -8.75
N GLU A 108 -41.93 45.52 -8.35
CA GLU A 108 -40.86 46.02 -7.46
C GLU A 108 -41.27 45.95 -5.96
N GLU A 109 -40.29 45.92 -5.03
CA GLU A 109 -40.42 46.46 -3.66
C GLU A 109 -39.01 46.68 -3.02
N PRO A 110 -38.82 47.47 -1.94
CA PRO A 110 -38.31 48.83 -2.15
C PRO A 110 -36.94 49.13 -1.51
N VAL A 111 -36.31 50.22 -1.99
CA VAL A 111 -35.09 50.81 -1.42
C VAL A 111 -35.45 51.80 -0.30
N PHE A 112 -34.75 51.73 0.83
CA PHE A 112 -34.75 52.80 1.84
C PHE A 112 -33.39 53.51 1.89
N SER A 113 -33.43 54.84 1.76
CA SER A 113 -32.25 55.72 1.74
C SER A 113 -31.99 56.37 3.10
N VAL A 114 -30.72 56.63 3.42
CA VAL A 114 -30.31 57.62 4.44
C VAL A 114 -29.31 58.58 3.78
N GLN A 115 -29.40 59.86 4.14
CA GLN A 115 -28.78 60.98 3.43
C GLN A 115 -27.33 61.27 3.88
N LEU A 116 -26.60 61.98 3.03
CA LEU A 116 -25.35 62.66 3.35
C LEU A 116 -25.66 64.13 3.67
N GLU A 117 -24.93 64.73 4.63
CA GLU A 117 -24.90 66.17 4.87
C GLU A 117 -23.54 66.78 4.48
N ASP A 118 -23.54 68.09 4.26
CA ASP A 118 -22.52 68.81 3.47
C ASP A 118 -21.18 69.10 4.17
N PHE A 119 -20.15 69.33 3.36
CA PHE A 119 -18.97 70.12 3.73
C PHE A 119 -18.62 71.13 2.62
N ASN A 120 -18.47 72.40 3.00
CA ASN A 120 -18.25 73.52 2.07
C ASN A 120 -16.81 73.59 1.51
N PRO A 121 -16.60 74.12 0.27
CA PRO A 121 -15.29 74.24 -0.35
C PRO A 121 -14.52 75.53 0.03
N PRO A 122 -13.18 75.52 0.00
CA PRO A 122 -12.34 76.72 0.10
C PRO A 122 -12.18 77.46 -1.26
N PRO A 123 -11.75 78.73 -1.27
CA PRO A 123 -11.75 79.60 -2.47
C PRO A 123 -10.53 79.42 -3.40
N PRO A 124 -10.60 79.92 -4.66
CA PRO A 124 -9.56 79.74 -5.67
C PRO A 124 -8.55 80.89 -5.74
N ASP A 125 -7.29 80.59 -6.10
CA ASP A 125 -6.40 81.53 -6.81
C ASP A 125 -5.18 80.80 -7.42
N SER A 126 -4.42 81.50 -8.29
CA SER A 126 -3.13 81.06 -8.90
C SER A 126 -3.18 80.02 -10.07
N PRO A 127 -2.21 80.01 -11.01
CA PRO A 127 -2.58 80.05 -12.44
C PRO A 127 -2.37 78.78 -13.29
N ILE A 128 -2.92 78.84 -14.51
CA ILE A 128 -2.93 77.80 -15.55
C ILE A 128 -1.54 77.54 -16.14
N LEU A 129 -1.19 76.25 -16.29
CA LEU A 129 -0.16 75.74 -17.20
C LEU A 129 -0.79 74.77 -18.21
N PRO A 130 -0.24 74.63 -19.44
CA PRO A 130 -0.86 73.83 -20.50
C PRO A 130 -0.79 72.32 -20.23
N PRO A 131 -1.73 71.52 -20.75
CA PRO A 131 -1.95 70.14 -20.32
C PRO A 131 -0.90 69.15 -20.87
N PRO A 132 -0.26 68.35 -20.00
CA PRO A 132 0.36 67.09 -20.41
C PRO A 132 -0.72 66.11 -20.90
N GLN A 133 -0.36 65.25 -21.85
CA GLN A 133 -1.31 64.35 -22.52
C GLN A 133 -1.85 63.26 -21.56
N LEU A 134 -3.16 63.04 -21.60
CA LEU A 134 -3.82 61.93 -20.90
C LEU A 134 -3.42 60.59 -21.52
N ILE A 135 -2.36 59.99 -20.99
CA ILE A 135 -2.18 58.54 -21.04
C ILE A 135 -3.30 57.93 -20.17
N PRO A 136 -4.05 56.91 -20.64
CA PRO A 136 -4.98 56.16 -19.79
C PRO A 136 -4.19 55.35 -18.76
N GLY A 137 -3.85 55.98 -17.64
CA GLY A 137 -3.31 55.28 -16.47
C GLY A 137 -4.37 54.33 -15.93
N GLU A 138 -3.94 53.13 -15.54
CA GLU A 138 -4.79 52.18 -14.85
C GLU A 138 -5.39 52.84 -13.59
N ILE A 139 -6.67 52.57 -13.32
CA ILE A 139 -7.29 52.95 -12.05
C ILE A 139 -6.43 52.30 -10.96
N PRO A 140 -5.82 53.06 -10.02
CA PRO A 140 -5.00 52.46 -8.99
C PRO A 140 -5.85 51.46 -8.20
N GLU A 141 -5.47 50.18 -8.21
CA GLU A 141 -6.15 49.18 -7.38
C GLU A 141 -6.19 49.70 -5.94
N ARG A 142 -7.40 49.71 -5.37
CA ARG A 142 -7.66 50.24 -4.04
C ARG A 142 -6.85 49.44 -3.04
N GLN A 143 -5.67 49.94 -2.67
CA GLN A 143 -4.73 49.24 -1.79
C GLN A 143 -5.43 48.86 -0.48
N GLU A 144 -5.77 47.57 -0.36
CA GLU A 144 -6.35 46.97 0.83
C GLU A 144 -5.33 47.14 1.97
N ARG A 145 -5.61 48.09 2.88
CA ARG A 145 -4.82 48.30 4.10
C ARG A 145 -5.06 47.13 5.07
N ARG A 146 -4.51 45.95 4.75
CA ARG A 146 -4.53 44.75 5.61
C ARG A 146 -4.04 45.11 7.01
N TYR A 147 -4.91 45.04 8.01
CA TYR A 147 -4.60 45.36 9.39
C TYR A 147 -3.83 44.21 10.04
N LYS A 148 -2.56 44.05 9.64
CA LYS A 148 -1.65 42.99 10.09
C LYS A 148 -1.50 42.98 11.61
N THR A 149 -2.27 42.15 12.28
CA THR A 149 -2.20 41.96 13.73
C THR A 149 -0.90 41.22 14.07
N LYS A 150 -0.13 41.80 15.00
CA LYS A 150 1.13 41.20 15.48
C LYS A 150 0.87 40.38 16.73
N LYS A 151 0.97 39.06 16.61
CA LYS A 151 0.76 38.11 17.71
C LYS A 151 2.11 37.58 18.18
N VAL A 152 2.38 37.68 19.47
CA VAL A 152 3.55 37.03 20.08
C VAL A 152 3.22 35.54 20.26
N VAL A 153 4.09 34.67 19.77
CA VAL A 153 3.95 33.21 19.81
C VAL A 153 5.17 32.63 20.52
N LYS A 154 4.96 31.68 21.44
CA LYS A 154 6.04 30.93 22.10
C LYS A 154 6.48 29.78 21.21
N LEU A 155 7.79 29.61 21.08
CA LEU A 155 8.35 28.45 20.38
C LEU A 155 8.00 27.16 21.13
N THR A 156 7.66 26.11 20.39
CA THR A 156 7.34 24.79 20.94
C THR A 156 8.54 23.87 20.67
N ASN A 157 9.30 23.54 21.70
CA ASN A 157 10.59 22.83 21.59
C ASN A 157 11.53 23.54 20.57
N ASP A 158 11.71 24.86 20.75
CA ASP A 158 12.44 25.78 19.86
C ASP A 158 11.94 25.90 18.40
N ASN A 159 10.94 25.11 18.02
CA ASN A 159 10.33 25.12 16.69
C ASN A 159 9.12 26.07 16.61
N LEU A 160 8.92 26.71 15.45
CA LEU A 160 7.78 27.59 15.20
C LEU A 160 6.55 26.76 14.80
N VAL A 161 5.62 26.62 15.75
CA VAL A 161 4.31 25.99 15.60
C VAL A 161 3.23 27.05 15.85
N ILE A 162 2.18 27.07 15.02
CA ILE A 162 1.09 28.04 15.10
C ILE A 162 -0.25 27.30 14.88
N GLU A 163 -1.17 27.40 15.84
CA GLU A 163 -2.57 27.00 15.62
C GLU A 163 -3.33 28.17 15.00
N CYS A 164 -3.81 28.00 13.76
CA CYS A 164 -4.49 29.01 12.96
C CYS A 164 -6.00 28.73 12.91
N PRO A 165 -6.88 29.67 13.28
CA PRO A 165 -8.33 29.45 13.24
C PRO A 165 -8.84 29.33 11.80
N VAL A 166 -9.72 28.36 11.56
CA VAL A 166 -10.36 28.13 10.26
C VAL A 166 -11.58 29.07 10.09
N PRO A 167 -11.84 29.66 8.90
CA PRO A 167 -12.86 30.69 8.72
C PRO A 167 -14.24 30.39 9.35
N PRO A 168 -14.86 31.32 10.10
CA PRO A 168 -16.17 31.07 10.72
C PRO A 168 -17.28 30.70 9.73
N HIS A 169 -17.28 31.26 8.52
CA HIS A 169 -18.26 30.92 7.48
C HIS A 169 -18.11 29.46 6.96
N TYR A 170 -16.97 28.81 7.24
CA TYR A 170 -16.72 27.40 7.02
C TYR A 170 -17.39 26.52 8.11
N LEU A 171 -17.24 26.93 9.38
CA LEU A 171 -17.80 26.25 10.55
C LEU A 171 -19.34 26.33 10.59
N VAL A 172 -19.90 27.52 10.36
CA VAL A 172 -21.33 27.85 10.56
C VAL A 172 -22.29 27.05 9.67
N LYS A 173 -21.83 26.44 8.58
CA LYS A 173 -22.70 25.69 7.63
C LYS A 173 -22.50 24.17 7.60
N GLN A 174 -21.43 23.61 8.16
CA GLN A 174 -21.05 22.21 7.83
C GLN A 174 -20.57 21.30 8.97
N SER A 175 -20.16 21.80 10.14
CA SER A 175 -19.63 20.91 11.19
C SER A 175 -20.73 20.28 12.06
N LYS A 176 -20.66 18.96 12.25
CA LYS A 176 -21.46 18.23 13.26
C LYS A 176 -20.74 18.11 14.61
N GLN A 177 -19.45 18.48 14.64
CA GLN A 177 -18.55 18.33 15.77
C GLN A 177 -17.74 19.62 15.95
N LYS A 178 -17.38 19.92 17.21
CA LYS A 178 -16.68 21.16 17.63
C LYS A 178 -15.41 20.81 18.41
N GLY A 179 -14.52 21.79 18.59
CA GLY A 179 -13.25 21.66 19.29
C GLY A 179 -12.01 21.73 18.39
N GLN A 180 -10.84 21.67 19.02
CA GLN A 180 -9.54 22.05 18.44
C GLN A 180 -9.19 21.37 17.11
N GLU A 181 -9.56 20.09 16.92
CA GLU A 181 -9.34 19.34 15.68
C GLU A 181 -10.00 19.97 14.46
N TRP A 182 -11.16 20.61 14.66
CA TRP A 182 -12.07 21.10 13.62
C TRP A 182 -11.99 22.62 13.44
N GLU A 183 -11.63 23.34 14.51
CA GLU A 183 -11.59 24.80 14.57
C GLU A 183 -10.20 25.38 14.25
N PHE A 184 -9.13 24.59 14.39
CA PHE A 184 -7.76 25.05 14.18
C PHE A 184 -6.96 24.14 13.23
N MET A 185 -6.33 24.76 12.23
CA MET A 185 -5.29 24.17 11.39
C MET A 185 -3.93 24.40 12.06
N ARG A 186 -3.17 23.34 12.30
CA ARG A 186 -1.80 23.45 12.85
C ARG A 186 -0.81 23.70 11.73
N TYR A 187 -0.03 24.77 11.82
CA TYR A 187 1.12 25.05 10.95
C TYR A 187 2.42 24.82 11.71
N SER A 188 3.41 24.19 11.06
CA SER A 188 4.79 24.05 11.54
C SER A 188 5.79 24.47 10.46
N ALA A 189 6.75 25.33 10.81
CA ALA A 189 7.84 25.73 9.93
C ALA A 189 9.06 24.82 10.16
N VAL A 190 9.36 23.93 9.22
CA VAL A 190 10.41 22.90 9.41
C VAL A 190 11.74 23.37 8.86
N THR A 191 12.75 23.50 9.74
CA THR A 191 14.08 24.05 9.41
C THR A 191 15.19 23.00 9.28
N CYS A 192 14.87 21.71 9.43
CA CYS A 192 15.83 20.60 9.32
C CYS A 192 15.69 19.80 8.01
N ASP A 193 16.67 18.95 7.70
CA ASP A 193 16.56 17.91 6.67
C ASP A 193 15.58 16.81 7.14
N PRO A 194 14.84 16.13 6.23
CA PRO A 194 13.88 15.07 6.56
C PRO A 194 14.35 14.04 7.59
N ASP A 195 15.61 13.58 7.50
CA ASP A 195 16.11 12.48 8.33
C ASP A 195 16.33 12.91 9.80
N LEU A 196 16.28 14.22 10.08
CA LEU A 196 16.47 14.81 11.41
C LEU A 196 15.16 15.26 12.08
N PHE A 197 14.00 15.13 11.42
CA PHE A 197 12.72 15.68 11.89
C PHE A 197 12.37 15.28 13.33
N GLN A 198 12.41 13.98 13.64
CA GLN A 198 12.14 13.47 14.99
C GLN A 198 13.25 13.83 15.99
N ALA A 199 14.50 13.98 15.53
CA ALA A 199 15.66 14.30 16.37
C ALA A 199 15.72 15.79 16.76
N GLU A 200 15.28 16.70 15.89
CA GLU A 200 15.07 18.13 16.18
C GLU A 200 13.69 18.39 16.85
N ASN A 201 13.12 17.38 17.51
CA ASN A 201 11.90 17.44 18.33
C ASN A 201 10.62 17.93 17.61
N TYR A 202 10.53 17.79 16.28
CA TYR A 202 9.27 17.98 15.58
C TYR A 202 8.32 16.81 15.85
N THR A 203 7.04 17.13 16.04
CA THR A 203 5.97 16.17 16.29
C THR A 203 4.73 16.51 15.45
N LEU A 204 3.87 15.53 15.26
CA LEU A 204 2.69 15.56 14.38
C LEU A 204 1.42 15.28 15.18
N ARG A 205 0.31 15.91 14.78
CA ARG A 205 -0.99 15.92 15.46
C ARG A 205 -1.53 14.49 15.75
N PRO A 206 -1.44 13.49 14.85
CA PRO A 206 -1.85 12.11 15.16
C PRO A 206 -1.04 11.46 16.29
N ALA A 207 0.27 11.73 16.36
CA ALA A 207 1.15 11.22 17.41
C ALA A 207 0.93 11.94 18.75
N MET A 208 0.69 13.27 18.71
CA MET A 208 0.31 14.06 19.89
C MET A 208 -0.99 13.57 20.55
N TRP A 209 -1.91 12.99 19.76
CA TRP A 209 -3.15 12.37 20.24
C TRP A 209 -3.06 10.85 20.42
N ASN A 210 -1.87 10.25 20.29
CA ASN A 210 -1.63 8.82 20.46
C ASN A 210 -2.53 7.92 19.57
N ARG A 211 -2.86 8.37 18.35
CA ARG A 211 -3.70 7.63 17.39
C ARG A 211 -2.91 6.53 16.65
N GLU A 212 -3.38 5.28 16.76
CA GLU A 212 -2.83 4.15 16.01
C GLU A 212 -3.13 4.28 14.50
N THR A 213 -2.11 4.45 13.67
CA THR A 213 -2.25 4.63 12.23
C THR A 213 -2.10 3.31 11.46
N GLU A 214 -3.21 2.74 11.02
CA GLU A 214 -3.25 1.55 10.16
C GLU A 214 -2.80 1.87 8.71
N LEU A 215 -3.22 3.02 8.18
CA LEU A 215 -2.92 3.47 6.82
C LEU A 215 -2.35 4.89 6.79
N PHE A 216 -1.14 5.02 6.26
CA PHE A 216 -0.53 6.30 5.92
C PHE A 216 -0.44 6.42 4.40
N ILE A 217 -1.16 7.38 3.80
CA ILE A 217 -1.32 7.50 2.35
C ILE A 217 -0.56 8.75 1.88
N VAL A 218 0.49 8.61 1.08
CA VAL A 218 1.12 9.77 0.42
C VAL A 218 0.48 10.05 -0.93
N VAL A 219 0.28 11.33 -1.22
CA VAL A 219 -0.07 11.88 -2.53
C VAL A 219 1.07 12.81 -2.94
N THR A 220 1.90 12.40 -3.91
CA THR A 220 2.98 13.25 -4.41
C THR A 220 2.52 14.16 -5.55
N MET A 221 2.97 15.41 -5.52
CA MET A 221 2.56 16.47 -6.44
C MET A 221 3.74 17.39 -6.76
N TYR A 222 3.81 17.88 -7.99
CA TYR A 222 4.80 18.84 -8.49
C TYR A 222 4.12 20.09 -9.07
N ASN A 223 3.44 19.94 -10.22
CA ASN A 223 2.78 21.04 -10.94
C ASN A 223 1.50 20.59 -11.69
N GLU A 224 0.88 19.50 -11.23
CA GLU A 224 -0.35 18.94 -11.79
C GLU A 224 -1.54 19.86 -11.50
N GLY A 225 -2.38 20.10 -12.50
CA GLY A 225 -3.52 21.00 -12.38
C GLY A 225 -4.65 20.50 -11.47
N VAL A 226 -5.40 21.43 -10.90
CA VAL A 226 -6.41 21.16 -9.85
C VAL A 226 -7.43 20.06 -10.17
N ASN A 227 -7.78 19.84 -11.45
CA ASN A 227 -8.68 18.75 -11.86
C ASN A 227 -8.10 17.36 -11.53
N LEU A 228 -6.81 17.13 -11.80
CA LEU A 228 -6.13 15.86 -11.52
C LEU A 228 -5.98 15.66 -10.00
N PHE A 229 -5.74 16.75 -9.27
CA PHE A 229 -5.71 16.75 -7.81
C PHE A 229 -7.08 16.37 -7.22
N ALA A 230 -8.16 16.98 -7.71
CA ALA A 230 -9.53 16.69 -7.29
C ALA A 230 -9.95 15.23 -7.58
N GLU A 231 -9.63 14.70 -8.76
CA GLU A 231 -9.90 13.28 -9.11
C GLU A 231 -9.18 12.31 -8.16
N THR A 232 -7.92 12.61 -7.82
CA THR A 232 -7.10 11.82 -6.89
C THR A 232 -7.68 11.87 -5.47
N MET A 233 -7.90 13.07 -4.92
CA MET A 233 -8.42 13.28 -3.57
C MET A 233 -9.83 12.71 -3.39
N TYR A 234 -10.72 12.91 -4.36
CA TYR A 234 -12.07 12.36 -4.34
C TYR A 234 -12.09 10.82 -4.38
N GLY A 235 -11.11 10.21 -5.08
CA GLY A 235 -10.87 8.76 -5.02
C GLY A 235 -10.45 8.28 -3.63
N ILE A 236 -9.54 9.00 -2.97
CA ILE A 236 -9.09 8.70 -1.60
C ILE A 236 -10.25 8.84 -0.60
N MET A 237 -11.00 9.95 -0.64
CA MET A 237 -12.17 10.19 0.22
C MET A 237 -13.20 9.07 0.09
N LYS A 238 -13.47 8.57 -1.13
CA LYS A 238 -14.37 7.41 -1.34
C LYS A 238 -13.85 6.12 -0.71
N ASN A 239 -12.54 5.89 -0.73
CA ASN A 239 -11.95 4.74 -0.04
C ASN A 239 -12.06 4.86 1.48
N ILE A 240 -11.82 6.05 2.06
CA ILE A 240 -11.95 6.28 3.51
C ILE A 240 -13.42 6.13 3.94
N ARG A 241 -14.38 6.68 3.17
CA ARG A 241 -15.81 6.41 3.34
C ARG A 241 -16.13 4.91 3.28
N HIS A 242 -15.53 4.17 2.35
CA HIS A 242 -15.73 2.71 2.31
C HIS A 242 -15.22 2.04 3.59
N LEU A 243 -14.02 2.38 4.08
CA LEU A 243 -13.50 1.85 5.35
C LEU A 243 -14.44 2.16 6.53
N CYS A 244 -14.91 3.41 6.64
CA CYS A 244 -15.86 3.83 7.67
C CYS A 244 -17.18 3.04 7.63
N SER A 245 -17.65 2.64 6.44
CA SER A 245 -18.88 1.84 6.30
C SER A 245 -18.75 0.36 6.72
N ARG A 246 -17.54 -0.14 7.04
CA ARG A 246 -17.28 -1.57 7.30
C ARG A 246 -17.60 -2.01 8.73
N ASN A 247 -18.81 -1.76 9.21
CA ASN A 247 -19.25 -2.03 10.60
C ASN A 247 -19.15 -3.51 11.05
N SER A 248 -18.91 -4.45 10.14
CA SER A 248 -18.67 -5.88 10.42
C SER A 248 -17.18 -6.28 10.41
N SER A 249 -16.26 -5.32 10.57
CA SER A 249 -14.80 -5.52 10.53
C SER A 249 -14.18 -5.41 11.92
N LYS A 250 -13.01 -6.03 12.14
CA LYS A 250 -12.24 -5.86 13.40
C LYS A 250 -11.48 -4.53 13.44
N THR A 251 -10.91 -4.13 12.30
CA THR A 251 -10.06 -2.93 12.19
C THR A 251 -10.87 -1.68 11.82
N TRP A 252 -11.97 -1.87 11.09
CA TRP A 252 -12.72 -0.86 10.35
C TRP A 252 -14.19 -0.79 10.82
N GLY A 253 -14.92 0.26 10.43
CA GLY A 253 -16.18 0.72 11.03
C GLY A 253 -16.18 2.23 11.24
N GLU A 254 -17.23 2.82 11.82
CA GLU A 254 -17.49 4.28 11.77
C GLU A 254 -16.28 5.20 12.06
N GLY A 255 -15.51 4.93 13.12
CA GLY A 255 -14.28 5.68 13.48
C GLY A 255 -13.03 5.38 12.64
N SER A 256 -13.13 4.73 11.47
CA SER A 256 -11.97 4.30 10.68
C SER A 256 -11.05 5.45 10.25
N TRP A 257 -11.62 6.65 10.07
CA TRP A 257 -10.89 7.83 9.61
C TRP A 257 -9.77 8.26 10.59
N GLU A 258 -9.89 7.96 11.88
CA GLU A 258 -8.85 8.23 12.88
C GLU A 258 -7.59 7.38 12.67
N LYS A 259 -7.73 6.22 12.00
CA LYS A 259 -6.63 5.29 11.69
C LYS A 259 -6.02 5.51 10.30
N VAL A 260 -6.49 6.52 9.57
CA VAL A 260 -6.02 6.87 8.23
C VAL A 260 -5.52 8.31 8.21
N VAL A 261 -4.25 8.49 7.82
CA VAL A 261 -3.64 9.81 7.64
C VAL A 261 -3.25 9.99 6.17
N VAL A 262 -3.69 11.10 5.56
CA VAL A 262 -3.37 11.44 4.17
C VAL A 262 -2.30 12.53 4.15
N CYS A 263 -1.11 12.21 3.65
CA CYS A 263 0.01 13.13 3.48
C CYS A 263 0.08 13.62 2.03
N ILE A 264 -0.19 14.89 1.77
CA ILE A 264 0.01 15.51 0.46
C ILE A 264 1.39 16.17 0.47
N VAL A 265 2.28 15.82 -0.45
CA VAL A 265 3.64 16.40 -0.53
C VAL A 265 3.84 17.13 -1.84
N SER A 266 3.92 18.46 -1.76
CA SER A 266 4.09 19.37 -2.90
C SER A 266 5.56 19.76 -3.10
N ASP A 267 6.07 19.56 -4.31
CA ASP A 267 7.49 19.64 -4.64
C ASP A 267 7.95 21.03 -5.12
N GLY A 268 7.90 22.00 -4.20
CA GLY A 268 8.34 23.39 -4.39
C GLY A 268 7.18 24.38 -4.36
N ARG A 269 7.20 25.32 -3.41
CA ARG A 269 6.13 26.30 -3.18
C ARG A 269 5.76 27.14 -4.43
N LYS A 270 6.73 27.45 -5.29
CA LYS A 270 6.53 28.18 -6.55
C LYS A 270 6.11 27.31 -7.74
N LYS A 271 5.99 25.99 -7.59
CA LYS A 271 5.68 25.04 -8.67
C LYS A 271 4.27 24.44 -8.59
N CYS A 272 3.69 24.42 -7.39
CA CYS A 272 2.27 24.11 -7.18
C CYS A 272 1.35 25.06 -7.98
N ASP A 273 0.29 24.51 -8.58
CA ASP A 273 -0.76 25.28 -9.28
C ASP A 273 -1.52 26.19 -8.27
N PRO A 274 -1.68 27.50 -8.53
CA PRO A 274 -2.48 28.40 -7.69
C PRO A 274 -3.91 27.90 -7.38
N GLN A 275 -4.55 27.21 -8.32
CA GLN A 275 -5.88 26.65 -8.13
C GLN A 275 -5.88 25.47 -7.14
N VAL A 276 -4.76 24.77 -6.95
CA VAL A 276 -4.61 23.74 -5.90
C VAL A 276 -4.49 24.38 -4.52
N TYR A 277 -3.82 25.53 -4.37
CA TYR A 277 -3.86 26.28 -3.10
C TYR A 277 -5.28 26.72 -2.76
N ASN A 278 -6.04 27.22 -3.74
CA ASN A 278 -7.45 27.57 -3.55
C ASN A 278 -8.29 26.34 -3.15
N TYR A 279 -8.06 25.18 -3.76
CA TYR A 279 -8.74 23.92 -3.41
C TYR A 279 -8.39 23.45 -1.99
N LEU A 280 -7.12 23.54 -1.58
CA LEU A 280 -6.67 23.18 -0.23
C LEU A 280 -7.20 24.15 0.84
N ALA A 281 -7.27 25.45 0.54
CA ALA A 281 -7.93 26.45 1.39
C ALA A 281 -9.45 26.19 1.47
N ALA A 282 -10.09 25.84 0.35
CA ALA A 282 -11.47 25.39 0.30
C ALA A 282 -11.73 24.03 0.99
N MET A 283 -10.68 23.34 1.48
CA MET A 283 -10.74 22.17 2.36
C MET A 283 -10.36 22.47 3.83
N GLY A 284 -9.94 23.70 4.16
CA GLY A 284 -9.41 24.08 5.48
C GLY A 284 -7.97 23.63 5.77
N VAL A 285 -7.28 23.05 4.79
CA VAL A 285 -5.95 22.43 4.93
C VAL A 285 -4.79 23.41 4.66
N TYR A 286 -5.09 24.59 4.11
CA TYR A 286 -4.09 25.61 3.77
C TYR A 286 -4.62 27.02 4.07
N GLN A 287 -3.72 27.92 4.48
CA GLN A 287 -4.00 29.35 4.65
C GLN A 287 -2.81 30.19 4.15
N GLU A 288 -3.12 31.23 3.38
CA GLU A 288 -2.13 32.16 2.82
C GLU A 288 -1.44 32.98 3.93
N GLY A 289 -0.20 33.45 3.69
CA GLY A 289 0.52 34.38 4.59
C GLY A 289 1.09 33.76 5.89
N VAL A 290 0.70 32.54 6.26
CA VAL A 290 1.24 31.84 7.44
C VAL A 290 2.70 31.41 7.23
N ALA A 291 3.06 31.00 6.01
CA ALA A 291 4.41 30.55 5.62
C ALA A 291 5.49 31.64 5.86
N LYS A 292 6.57 31.31 6.56
CA LYS A 292 7.71 32.20 6.86
C LYS A 292 9.02 31.61 6.32
N ARG A 293 9.92 32.44 5.77
CA ARG A 293 11.16 31.98 5.10
C ARG A 293 12.17 31.32 6.05
N GLU A 294 12.29 31.88 7.24
CA GLU A 294 13.42 31.69 8.14
C GLU A 294 12.92 31.78 9.58
N VAL A 295 13.41 30.88 10.44
CA VAL A 295 13.13 30.86 11.87
C VAL A 295 14.47 30.77 12.60
N ASN A 296 14.75 31.73 13.48
CA ASN A 296 15.97 31.77 14.31
C ASN A 296 17.27 31.60 13.51
N GLY A 297 17.36 32.18 12.31
CA GLY A 297 18.53 32.08 11.43
C GLY A 297 18.64 30.80 10.58
N LYS A 298 17.75 29.81 10.76
CA LYS A 298 17.68 28.61 9.90
C LYS A 298 16.66 28.82 8.75
N GLU A 299 17.04 28.50 7.51
CA GLU A 299 16.10 28.46 6.39
C GLU A 299 15.07 27.34 6.55
N VAL A 300 13.79 27.64 6.28
CA VAL A 300 12.72 26.63 6.26
C VAL A 300 12.85 25.76 5.00
N GLN A 301 12.89 24.44 5.20
CA GLN A 301 12.96 23.45 4.12
C GLN A 301 11.56 23.03 3.66
N ALA A 302 10.60 22.95 4.58
CA ALA A 302 9.19 22.67 4.28
C ALA A 302 8.24 23.32 5.29
N HIS A 303 7.03 23.64 4.81
CA HIS A 303 5.90 24.06 5.62
C HIS A 303 4.95 22.88 5.79
N VAL A 304 4.63 22.50 7.03
CA VAL A 304 3.69 21.41 7.31
C VAL A 304 2.41 21.99 7.89
N TYR A 305 1.28 21.70 7.25
CA TYR A 305 -0.06 22.08 7.66
C TYR A 305 -0.84 20.80 8.03
N GLU A 306 -1.52 20.77 9.16
CA GLU A 306 -2.31 19.63 9.63
C GLU A 306 -3.74 20.05 9.98
N TYR A 307 -4.72 19.41 9.35
CA TYR A 307 -6.14 19.65 9.59
C TYR A 307 -6.98 18.40 9.30
N THR A 308 -8.01 18.17 10.10
CA THR A 308 -8.98 17.09 9.83
C THR A 308 -10.20 17.69 9.15
N THR A 309 -10.28 17.53 7.83
CA THR A 309 -11.37 18.14 7.05
C THR A 309 -12.66 17.34 7.20
N GLN A 310 -13.79 18.06 7.27
CA GLN A 310 -15.15 17.49 7.15
C GLN A 310 -15.75 17.72 5.75
N VAL A 311 -14.99 18.30 4.82
CA VAL A 311 -15.49 18.76 3.52
C VAL A 311 -14.96 17.92 2.37
N THR A 312 -15.84 17.61 1.41
CA THR A 312 -15.51 16.94 0.15
C THR A 312 -15.88 17.85 -1.02
N ILE A 313 -14.91 18.09 -1.89
CA ILE A 313 -15.09 18.76 -3.18
C ILE A 313 -15.11 17.67 -4.26
N ASP A 314 -16.02 17.75 -5.23
CA ASP A 314 -16.06 16.82 -6.36
C ASP A 314 -15.14 17.25 -7.52
N PRO A 315 -14.82 16.35 -8.49
CA PRO A 315 -14.04 16.70 -9.68
C PRO A 315 -14.66 17.74 -10.62
N LYS A 316 -15.84 18.29 -10.30
CA LYS A 316 -16.47 19.41 -11.01
C LYS A 316 -16.40 20.70 -10.20
N MET A 317 -15.52 20.74 -9.20
CA MET A 317 -15.30 21.83 -8.24
C MET A 317 -16.56 22.23 -7.46
N LYS A 318 -17.49 21.28 -7.26
CA LYS A 318 -18.64 21.50 -6.38
C LYS A 318 -18.32 21.05 -4.96
N ILE A 319 -18.40 22.00 -4.03
CA ILE A 319 -18.38 21.73 -2.59
C ILE A 319 -19.71 21.04 -2.23
N ALA A 320 -19.65 19.80 -1.77
CA ALA A 320 -20.85 19.09 -1.31
C ALA A 320 -21.14 19.44 0.16
N PRO A 321 -22.35 19.93 0.51
CA PRO A 321 -22.66 20.29 1.90
C PRO A 321 -22.87 19.04 2.78
N SER A 322 -22.12 18.98 3.88
CA SER A 322 -22.19 17.95 4.95
C SER A 322 -23.62 17.63 5.46
N ALA A 323 -24.56 18.57 5.33
CA ALA A 323 -25.94 18.42 5.79
C ALA A 323 -26.74 17.31 5.08
N THR A 324 -26.46 16.99 3.81
CA THR A 324 -27.24 16.04 3.01
C THR A 324 -26.48 14.75 2.71
N SER A 325 -26.37 13.89 3.74
CA SER A 325 -25.95 12.47 3.72
C SER A 325 -24.52 12.11 3.29
N ASP A 326 -23.96 11.13 4.01
CA ASP A 326 -22.82 10.27 3.63
C ASP A 326 -21.41 10.86 3.39
N TYR A 327 -20.97 11.84 4.17
CA TYR A 327 -19.55 12.26 4.22
C TYR A 327 -18.91 11.88 5.56
N VAL A 328 -17.60 11.60 5.54
CA VAL A 328 -16.79 11.23 6.71
C VAL A 328 -15.58 12.14 6.83
N PRO A 329 -15.05 12.40 8.05
CA PRO A 329 -13.84 13.19 8.19
C PRO A 329 -12.61 12.54 7.57
N VAL A 330 -11.58 13.34 7.27
CA VAL A 330 -10.27 12.85 6.81
C VAL A 330 -9.15 13.66 7.46
N GLN A 331 -8.22 12.98 8.14
CA GLN A 331 -6.99 13.60 8.66
C GLN A 331 -6.04 13.89 7.49
N ILE A 332 -5.70 15.15 7.26
CA ILE A 332 -4.84 15.58 6.16
C ILE A 332 -3.64 16.36 6.71
N MET A 333 -2.45 15.96 6.25
CA MET A 333 -1.19 16.66 6.44
C MET A 333 -0.67 17.12 5.08
N PHE A 334 -0.58 18.43 4.86
CA PHE A 334 -0.01 19.03 3.66
C PHE A 334 1.42 19.50 3.94
N CYS A 335 2.40 18.84 3.30
CA CYS A 335 3.81 19.19 3.34
C CYS A 335 4.17 19.94 2.05
N LEU A 336 4.42 21.24 2.19
CA LEU A 336 4.78 22.14 1.12
C LEU A 336 6.28 22.46 1.19
N LYS A 337 7.08 21.81 0.34
CA LYS A 337 8.54 22.01 0.32
C LYS A 337 8.86 23.39 -0.25
N GLU A 338 9.80 24.12 0.34
CA GLU A 338 10.16 25.46 -0.15
C GLU A 338 10.90 25.38 -1.49
N LYS A 339 11.75 24.35 -1.67
CA LYS A 339 12.57 24.10 -2.85
C LYS A 339 12.10 22.84 -3.56
N ASN A 340 12.07 22.86 -4.90
CA ASN A 340 11.89 21.66 -5.73
C ASN A 340 13.10 20.73 -5.56
N ALA A 341 12.84 19.48 -5.17
CA ALA A 341 13.84 18.47 -4.90
C ALA A 341 13.50 17.09 -5.50
N LYS A 342 12.51 17.01 -6.40
CA LYS A 342 11.97 15.81 -7.05
C LYS A 342 11.16 14.89 -6.13
N LYS A 343 10.35 14.02 -6.75
CA LYS A 343 9.49 13.01 -6.12
C LYS A 343 10.22 12.14 -5.07
N LEU A 344 11.47 11.73 -5.34
CA LEU A 344 12.22 10.87 -4.42
C LEU A 344 12.47 11.55 -3.05
N ASN A 345 12.76 12.85 -3.05
CA ASN A 345 12.84 13.64 -1.81
C ASN A 345 11.46 13.82 -1.15
N SER A 346 10.38 13.91 -1.94
CA SER A 346 9.01 13.91 -1.38
C SER A 346 8.67 12.58 -0.67
N HIS A 347 9.14 11.44 -1.19
CA HIS A 347 9.07 10.16 -0.50
C HIS A 347 9.96 10.12 0.76
N ARG A 348 11.09 10.85 0.79
CA ARG A 348 11.97 10.94 1.97
C ARG A 348 11.33 11.70 3.12
N TRP A 349 10.65 12.81 2.85
CA TRP A 349 9.76 13.47 3.84
C TRP A 349 8.72 12.49 4.40
N PHE A 350 8.02 11.77 3.53
CA PHE A 350 7.00 10.81 3.94
C PHE A 350 7.55 9.65 4.81
N PHE A 351 8.59 8.95 4.35
CA PHE A 351 9.08 7.74 5.01
C PHE A 351 10.05 7.98 6.18
N ASN A 352 10.87 9.03 6.12
CA ASN A 352 11.94 9.29 7.11
C ASN A 352 11.60 10.43 8.07
N ALA A 353 10.89 11.48 7.65
CA ALA A 353 10.48 12.54 8.57
C ALA A 353 9.20 12.17 9.33
N PHE A 354 8.15 11.83 8.60
CA PHE A 354 6.82 11.62 9.19
C PHE A 354 6.59 10.17 9.64
N GLY A 355 7.10 9.20 8.89
CA GLY A 355 6.99 7.77 9.17
C GLY A 355 7.41 7.37 10.60
N PRO A 356 8.57 7.81 11.13
CA PRO A 356 9.02 7.42 12.48
C PRO A 356 8.21 8.08 13.62
N VAL A 357 7.53 9.19 13.34
CA VAL A 357 6.66 9.90 14.29
C VAL A 357 5.26 9.28 14.33
N ILE A 358 4.73 8.84 13.18
CA ILE A 358 3.40 8.24 13.05
C ILE A 358 3.42 6.71 13.30
N ASN A 359 4.55 6.05 13.04
CA ASN A 359 4.76 4.59 13.13
C ASN A 359 3.63 3.75 12.47
N PRO A 360 3.32 3.96 11.18
CA PRO A 360 2.15 3.36 10.55
C PRO A 360 2.32 1.86 10.24
N ARG A 361 1.22 1.09 10.22
CA ARG A 361 1.27 -0.35 9.85
C ARG A 361 1.50 -0.56 8.35
N VAL A 362 0.79 0.19 7.50
CA VAL A 362 0.89 0.14 6.03
C VAL A 362 0.97 1.55 5.44
N CYS A 363 1.96 1.78 4.58
CA CYS A 363 2.08 2.98 3.76
C CYS A 363 1.51 2.74 2.35
N VAL A 364 0.86 3.74 1.75
CA VAL A 364 0.33 3.71 0.38
C VAL A 364 0.93 4.86 -0.43
N LEU A 365 1.41 4.58 -1.63
CA LEU A 365 1.92 5.56 -2.59
C LEU A 365 0.85 5.87 -3.66
N LEU A 366 0.54 7.15 -3.81
CA LEU A 366 -0.28 7.72 -4.89
C LEU A 366 0.42 8.93 -5.52
N ASP A 367 0.21 9.09 -6.82
CA ASP A 367 0.58 10.30 -7.58
C ASP A 367 -0.67 11.08 -7.96
N VAL A 368 -0.57 12.41 -8.02
CA VAL A 368 -1.65 13.24 -8.58
C VAL A 368 -1.88 12.87 -10.04
N GLY A 369 -3.15 12.71 -10.42
CA GLY A 369 -3.56 12.13 -11.70
C GLY A 369 -3.75 10.61 -11.66
N THR A 370 -3.51 9.95 -10.52
CA THR A 370 -3.88 8.55 -10.29
C THR A 370 -5.10 8.45 -9.37
N ARG A 371 -6.24 8.04 -9.92
CA ARG A 371 -7.51 7.93 -9.22
C ARG A 371 -7.77 6.49 -8.74
N PRO A 372 -7.69 6.19 -7.44
CA PRO A 372 -7.99 4.85 -6.94
C PRO A 372 -9.48 4.52 -7.04
N GLY A 373 -9.80 3.30 -7.46
CA GLY A 373 -11.16 2.76 -7.41
C GLY A 373 -11.72 2.73 -5.98
N PRO A 374 -13.05 2.75 -5.79
CA PRO A 374 -13.69 3.14 -4.52
C PRO A 374 -13.47 2.19 -3.33
N THR A 375 -12.97 0.99 -3.58
CA THR A 375 -12.59 0.01 -2.52
C THR A 375 -11.13 -0.42 -2.62
N SER A 376 -10.35 0.16 -3.54
CA SER A 376 -9.05 -0.38 -3.94
C SER A 376 -7.99 -0.28 -2.84
N ILE A 377 -8.01 0.78 -2.02
CA ILE A 377 -7.09 0.95 -0.88
C ILE A 377 -7.39 -0.09 0.21
N TYR A 378 -8.68 -0.39 0.46
CA TYR A 378 -9.06 -1.49 1.37
C TYR A 378 -8.56 -2.85 0.87
N GLN A 379 -8.64 -3.13 -0.44
CA GLN A 379 -8.17 -4.40 -0.99
C GLN A 379 -6.63 -4.51 -0.95
N LEU A 380 -5.89 -3.41 -1.14
CA LEU A 380 -4.44 -3.38 -0.90
C LEU A 380 -4.12 -3.68 0.57
N TRP A 381 -4.73 -2.94 1.51
CA TRP A 381 -4.55 -3.16 2.96
C TRP A 381 -4.83 -4.62 3.35
N LYS A 382 -5.92 -5.20 2.82
CA LYS A 382 -6.34 -6.57 3.11
C LYS A 382 -5.27 -7.62 2.76
N ALA A 383 -4.41 -7.37 1.77
CA ALA A 383 -3.29 -8.28 1.46
C ALA A 383 -2.24 -8.34 2.59
N PHE A 384 -2.05 -7.25 3.35
CA PHE A 384 -1.14 -7.19 4.49
C PHE A 384 -1.74 -7.74 5.78
N ASP A 385 -3.07 -7.79 5.88
CA ASP A 385 -3.79 -8.37 7.02
C ASP A 385 -3.95 -9.88 6.87
N LEU A 386 -4.21 -10.37 5.64
CA LEU A 386 -4.28 -11.80 5.32
C LEU A 386 -2.93 -12.54 5.37
N ASN A 387 -1.81 -11.85 5.20
CA ASN A 387 -0.49 -12.48 5.18
C ASN A 387 0.59 -11.57 5.77
N SER A 388 1.15 -11.97 6.91
CA SER A 388 2.22 -11.27 7.63
C SER A 388 3.45 -11.02 6.76
N ASN A 389 3.77 -11.93 5.84
CA ASN A 389 5.01 -11.95 5.07
C ASN A 389 4.92 -11.16 3.76
N VAL A 390 3.78 -10.50 3.48
CA VAL A 390 3.68 -9.50 2.41
C VAL A 390 4.37 -8.21 2.88
N ALA A 391 5.38 -7.78 2.13
CA ALA A 391 6.13 -6.55 2.32
C ALA A 391 5.63 -5.41 1.45
N GLY A 392 5.10 -5.72 0.26
CA GLY A 392 4.54 -4.74 -0.66
C GLY A 392 3.48 -5.35 -1.57
N ALA A 393 2.54 -4.53 -2.02
CA ALA A 393 1.45 -4.94 -2.90
C ALA A 393 1.10 -3.84 -3.91
N CYS A 394 0.63 -4.22 -5.10
CA CYS A 394 0.11 -3.28 -6.09
C CYS A 394 -1.23 -3.76 -6.66
N GLY A 395 -2.02 -2.79 -7.13
CA GLY A 395 -3.27 -3.05 -7.84
C GLY A 395 -3.10 -2.92 -9.35
N GLU A 396 -4.21 -3.11 -10.07
CA GLU A 396 -4.27 -2.92 -11.51
C GLU A 396 -4.30 -1.44 -11.88
N ILE A 397 -3.27 -0.94 -12.58
CA ILE A 397 -3.28 0.39 -13.18
C ILE A 397 -3.94 0.32 -14.57
N LYS A 398 -4.90 1.22 -14.83
CA LYS A 398 -5.72 1.29 -16.03
C LYS A 398 -5.61 2.67 -16.70
N PRO A 399 -5.33 2.77 -18.00
CA PRO A 399 -5.41 4.05 -18.70
C PRO A 399 -6.84 4.60 -18.72
N VAL A 400 -7.00 5.91 -18.50
CA VAL A 400 -8.31 6.60 -18.55
C VAL A 400 -8.88 6.51 -19.97
N LYS A 401 -10.03 5.82 -20.09
CA LYS A 401 -10.67 5.53 -21.39
C LYS A 401 -11.61 6.64 -21.87
N GLY A 402 -11.96 7.57 -20.99
CA GLY A 402 -12.97 8.61 -21.25
C GLY A 402 -14.40 8.06 -21.32
N ALA A 403 -15.39 8.96 -21.31
CA ALA A 403 -16.79 8.60 -21.36
C ALA A 403 -17.14 7.88 -22.68
N GLY A 404 -17.67 6.66 -22.59
CA GLY A 404 -17.93 5.81 -23.77
C GLY A 404 -16.65 5.25 -24.43
N ALA A 405 -15.54 5.16 -23.69
CA ALA A 405 -14.24 4.67 -24.17
C ALA A 405 -13.61 5.48 -25.34
N LYS A 406 -14.03 6.73 -25.54
CA LYS A 406 -13.60 7.62 -26.64
C LYS A 406 -12.08 7.79 -26.75
N ASN A 407 -11.32 7.73 -25.67
CA ASN A 407 -9.87 7.91 -25.71
C ASN A 407 -9.17 6.76 -26.48
N LEU A 408 -9.80 5.57 -26.57
CA LEU A 408 -9.29 4.43 -27.35
C LEU A 408 -9.38 4.64 -28.88
N LEU A 409 -9.99 5.74 -29.34
CA LEU A 409 -9.91 6.16 -30.75
C LEU A 409 -8.50 6.68 -31.11
N ASN A 410 -7.72 7.15 -30.13
CA ASN A 410 -6.30 7.44 -30.32
C ASN A 410 -5.51 6.11 -30.27
N PRO A 411 -4.80 5.71 -31.35
CA PRO A 411 -4.08 4.44 -31.39
C PRO A 411 -2.95 4.35 -30.37
N LEU A 412 -2.37 5.48 -29.94
CA LEU A 412 -1.34 5.51 -28.89
C LEU A 412 -1.92 5.15 -27.53
N VAL A 413 -3.11 5.67 -27.20
CA VAL A 413 -3.82 5.35 -25.95
C VAL A 413 -4.34 3.90 -26.00
N ALA A 414 -4.85 3.45 -27.15
CA ALA A 414 -5.30 2.07 -27.34
C ALA A 414 -4.15 1.05 -27.16
N ALA A 415 -3.01 1.26 -27.83
CA ALA A 415 -1.86 0.37 -27.72
C ALA A 415 -1.34 0.26 -26.27
N GLN A 416 -1.30 1.38 -25.54
CA GLN A 416 -0.92 1.39 -24.12
C GLN A 416 -1.98 0.71 -23.24
N ASN A 417 -3.28 0.91 -23.47
CA ASN A 417 -4.34 0.17 -22.78
C ASN A 417 -4.23 -1.35 -22.98
N PHE A 418 -3.79 -1.81 -24.16
CA PHE A 418 -3.50 -3.23 -24.38
C PHE A 418 -2.28 -3.70 -23.59
N GLU A 419 -1.15 -2.98 -23.69
CA GLU A 419 0.11 -3.31 -23.02
C GLU A 419 -0.06 -3.41 -21.48
N TYR A 420 -0.65 -2.38 -20.86
CA TYR A 420 -0.95 -2.37 -19.43
C TYR A 420 -1.82 -3.57 -19.03
N LYS A 421 -2.86 -3.86 -19.83
CA LYS A 421 -3.79 -4.95 -19.51
C LYS A 421 -3.14 -6.32 -19.64
N MET A 422 -2.33 -6.56 -20.67
CA MET A 422 -1.59 -7.82 -20.82
C MET A 422 -0.54 -8.01 -19.72
N ASN A 423 0.23 -6.98 -19.37
CA ASN A 423 1.16 -7.02 -18.23
C ASN A 423 0.45 -7.40 -16.92
N ASN A 424 -0.78 -6.93 -16.72
CA ASN A 424 -1.57 -7.20 -15.52
C ASN A 424 -2.27 -8.58 -15.52
N ILE A 425 -2.35 -9.25 -16.68
CA ILE A 425 -2.95 -10.60 -16.86
C ILE A 425 -1.88 -11.70 -16.92
N LEU A 426 -0.69 -11.39 -17.46
CA LEU A 426 0.38 -12.36 -17.70
C LEU A 426 1.56 -12.18 -16.74
N ASP A 427 2.25 -11.04 -16.81
CA ASP A 427 3.50 -10.83 -16.07
C ASP A 427 3.26 -10.64 -14.55
N LYS A 428 2.35 -9.74 -14.14
CA LYS A 428 2.09 -9.49 -12.72
C LYS A 428 1.57 -10.71 -11.95
N PRO A 429 0.68 -11.56 -12.50
CA PRO A 429 0.27 -12.80 -11.86
C PRO A 429 1.41 -13.82 -11.70
N LEU A 430 2.24 -14.02 -12.73
CA LEU A 430 3.44 -14.87 -12.64
C LEU A 430 4.39 -14.39 -11.52
N GLU A 431 4.70 -13.10 -11.53
CA GLU A 431 5.54 -12.47 -10.51
C GLU A 431 4.95 -12.60 -9.08
N SER A 432 3.63 -12.47 -8.95
CA SER A 432 2.87 -12.55 -7.68
C SER A 432 2.80 -13.97 -7.12
N VAL A 433 2.77 -15.00 -7.98
CA VAL A 433 2.85 -16.42 -7.58
C VAL A 433 4.26 -16.76 -7.11
N ILE A 434 5.28 -16.29 -7.83
CA ILE A 434 6.70 -16.44 -7.46
C ILE A 434 7.04 -15.62 -6.19
N GLY A 435 6.34 -14.51 -5.94
CA GLY A 435 6.47 -13.67 -4.75
C GLY A 435 7.51 -12.56 -4.87
N TYR A 436 8.06 -12.35 -6.07
CA TYR A 436 8.94 -11.23 -6.40
C TYR A 436 8.39 -10.50 -7.63
N ILE A 437 7.87 -9.30 -7.40
CA ILE A 437 7.32 -8.42 -8.44
C ILE A 437 8.40 -7.42 -8.83
N SER A 438 8.85 -7.44 -10.10
CA SER A 438 9.98 -6.62 -10.56
C SER A 438 9.72 -5.11 -10.53
N VAL A 439 8.47 -4.70 -10.38
CA VAL A 439 8.04 -3.33 -10.06
C VAL A 439 6.66 -3.32 -9.41
N LEU A 440 6.56 -2.73 -8.23
CA LEU A 440 5.33 -2.21 -7.63
C LEU A 440 5.27 -0.71 -7.99
N PRO A 441 4.35 -0.25 -8.85
CA PRO A 441 4.42 1.12 -9.36
C PRO A 441 4.20 2.17 -8.27
N GLY A 442 5.10 3.14 -8.13
CA GLY A 442 5.02 4.22 -7.14
C GLY A 442 3.85 5.19 -7.32
N ALA A 443 3.02 5.02 -8.35
CA ALA A 443 1.76 5.74 -8.56
C ALA A 443 0.53 5.03 -7.97
N PHE A 444 0.57 3.70 -7.78
CA PHE A 444 -0.45 2.95 -7.03
C PHE A 444 0.11 1.65 -6.45
N SER A 445 0.75 1.77 -5.29
CA SER A 445 1.28 0.63 -4.53
C SER A 445 1.17 0.87 -3.02
N ALA A 446 1.32 -0.20 -2.25
CA ALA A 446 1.35 -0.17 -0.80
C ALA A 446 2.50 -1.01 -0.26
N TYR A 447 2.98 -0.68 0.95
CA TYR A 447 4.14 -1.28 1.59
C TYR A 447 3.93 -1.39 3.10
N ARG A 448 4.41 -2.47 3.71
CA ARG A 448 4.44 -2.61 5.17
C ARG A 448 5.60 -1.82 5.73
N TYR A 449 5.37 -0.85 6.62
CA TYR A 449 6.42 0.07 7.05
C TYR A 449 7.63 -0.65 7.70
N LYS A 450 7.37 -1.62 8.59
CA LYS A 450 8.43 -2.48 9.18
C LYS A 450 9.26 -3.27 8.16
N ALA A 451 8.74 -3.56 6.96
CA ALA A 451 9.53 -4.20 5.91
C ALA A 451 10.53 -3.23 5.26
N LEU A 452 10.13 -1.96 5.09
CA LEU A 452 10.91 -0.87 4.48
C LEU A 452 12.14 -0.43 5.32
N LEU A 453 11.99 -0.38 6.65
CA LEU A 453 13.03 0.03 7.60
C LEU A 453 14.29 -0.87 7.55
N THR A 454 15.41 -0.37 8.06
CA THR A 454 16.65 -1.16 8.24
C THR A 454 16.50 -2.24 9.33
N SER A 455 17.46 -3.16 9.36
CA SER A 455 17.61 -4.14 10.44
C SER A 455 18.72 -3.69 11.40
N PRO A 456 18.65 -3.98 12.72
CA PRO A 456 19.75 -3.66 13.65
C PRO A 456 21.11 -4.28 13.25
N GLU A 457 21.07 -5.43 12.56
CA GLU A 457 22.24 -6.13 12.01
C GLU A 457 22.86 -5.45 10.78
N THR A 458 22.14 -4.51 10.15
CA THR A 458 22.53 -3.85 8.89
C THR A 458 22.12 -2.37 8.90
N PRO A 459 22.65 -1.53 9.81
CA PRO A 459 22.25 -0.13 9.92
C PRO A 459 22.46 0.64 8.60
N ASP A 460 23.57 0.41 7.90
CA ASP A 460 23.93 1.10 6.65
C ASP A 460 23.32 0.48 5.39
N SER A 461 22.47 -0.55 5.50
CA SER A 461 21.82 -1.16 4.32
C SER A 461 20.43 -1.74 4.61
N GLY A 462 19.49 -1.36 3.76
CA GLY A 462 18.10 -1.80 3.82
C GLY A 462 17.28 -1.14 2.71
N PRO A 463 15.98 -1.50 2.58
CA PRO A 463 15.17 -1.10 1.44
C PRO A 463 15.07 0.42 1.23
N LEU A 464 14.78 1.22 2.26
CA LEU A 464 14.74 2.68 2.14
C LEU A 464 16.11 3.32 1.87
N ILE A 465 17.18 2.84 2.50
CA ILE A 465 18.55 3.33 2.22
C ILE A 465 18.92 3.08 0.76
N SER A 466 18.61 1.88 0.24
CA SER A 466 18.85 1.57 -1.17
C SER A 466 17.91 2.32 -2.11
N TYR A 467 16.71 2.72 -1.69
CA TYR A 467 15.79 3.57 -2.48
C TYR A 467 16.28 5.02 -2.60
N PHE A 468 16.69 5.65 -1.50
CA PHE A 468 17.06 7.07 -1.46
C PHE A 468 18.47 7.40 -1.99
N LYS A 469 19.31 6.39 -2.28
CA LYS A 469 20.65 6.60 -2.90
C LYS A 469 20.61 7.40 -4.21
N GLY A 470 19.48 7.39 -4.93
CA GLY A 470 19.28 8.21 -6.13
C GLY A 470 19.12 9.73 -5.88
N GLU A 471 18.84 10.17 -4.64
CA GLU A 471 18.64 11.59 -4.31
C GLU A 471 19.98 12.34 -4.18
N LYS A 472 20.96 11.71 -3.53
CA LYS A 472 22.30 12.26 -3.24
C LYS A 472 23.37 11.36 -3.91
N PRO A 473 23.50 11.39 -5.26
CA PRO A 473 24.50 10.60 -5.97
C PRO A 473 25.93 10.93 -5.49
N SER A 474 26.71 9.89 -5.17
CA SER A 474 28.12 10.04 -4.77
C SER A 474 28.95 10.73 -5.87
N PRO A 475 30.00 11.50 -5.54
CA PRO A 475 30.97 11.99 -6.54
C PRO A 475 31.50 10.90 -7.48
N ASP A 476 31.61 9.66 -6.98
CA ASP A 476 32.09 8.49 -7.74
C ASP A 476 30.97 7.72 -8.48
N SER A 477 29.71 8.16 -8.40
CA SER A 477 28.56 7.39 -8.93
C SER A 477 28.55 7.34 -10.46
N GLY A 478 28.47 6.11 -10.98
CA GLY A 478 28.57 5.87 -12.41
C GLY A 478 27.30 6.25 -13.17
N ILE A 479 27.43 6.40 -14.49
CA ILE A 479 26.26 6.46 -15.39
C ILE A 479 25.36 5.22 -15.30
N PHE A 480 25.92 4.07 -14.90
CA PHE A 480 25.16 2.86 -14.58
C PHE A 480 24.17 3.14 -13.43
N ASP A 481 24.67 3.64 -12.29
CA ASP A 481 23.84 3.97 -11.13
C ASP A 481 22.83 5.07 -11.46
N ALA A 482 23.27 6.13 -12.16
CA ALA A 482 22.41 7.24 -12.54
C ALA A 482 21.25 6.83 -13.48
N ASN A 483 21.43 5.80 -14.32
CA ASN A 483 20.32 5.21 -15.07
C ASN A 483 19.51 4.20 -14.24
N MET A 484 20.15 3.45 -13.34
CA MET A 484 19.49 2.50 -12.45
C MET A 484 18.45 3.20 -11.56
N TYR A 485 18.78 4.35 -10.99
CA TYR A 485 17.88 5.21 -10.22
C TYR A 485 16.86 6.01 -11.06
N LEU A 486 16.66 5.68 -12.34
CA LEU A 486 15.46 6.05 -13.11
C LEU A 486 14.30 5.05 -12.91
N ALA A 487 14.56 3.92 -12.25
CA ALA A 487 13.57 2.90 -11.89
C ALA A 487 13.77 2.43 -10.43
N GLU A 488 13.91 3.40 -9.53
CA GLU A 488 14.05 3.30 -8.08
C GLU A 488 13.06 2.31 -7.43
N ASP A 489 11.80 2.29 -7.87
CA ASP A 489 10.77 1.36 -7.37
C ASP A 489 11.15 -0.12 -7.61
N ARG A 490 11.88 -0.42 -8.70
CA ARG A 490 12.39 -1.77 -8.99
C ARG A 490 13.48 -2.19 -8.02
N ILE A 491 14.36 -1.25 -7.65
CA ILE A 491 15.43 -1.46 -6.66
C ILE A 491 14.80 -1.75 -5.30
N LEU A 492 13.79 -0.96 -4.91
CA LEU A 492 13.04 -1.18 -3.67
C LEU A 492 12.40 -2.58 -3.63
N CYS A 493 11.77 -3.01 -4.73
CA CYS A 493 11.18 -4.35 -4.83
C CYS A 493 12.22 -5.47 -4.67
N PHE A 494 13.40 -5.33 -5.29
CA PHE A 494 14.48 -6.30 -5.16
C PHE A 494 15.06 -6.33 -3.74
N GLU A 495 15.37 -5.18 -3.15
CA GLU A 495 15.96 -5.07 -1.80
C GLU A 495 14.98 -5.49 -0.68
N LEU A 496 13.66 -5.42 -0.92
CA LEU A 496 12.65 -5.99 -0.01
C LEU A 496 12.69 -7.52 0.01
N VAL A 497 12.68 -8.18 -1.15
CA VAL A 497 12.73 -9.66 -1.24
C VAL A 497 14.11 -10.20 -0.85
N ALA A 498 15.18 -9.47 -1.17
CA ALA A 498 16.55 -9.83 -0.83
C ALA A 498 16.97 -9.36 0.58
N LYS A 499 16.04 -8.87 1.42
CA LYS A 499 16.35 -8.39 2.77
C LYS A 499 16.91 -9.53 3.63
N ARG A 500 18.08 -9.31 4.24
CA ARG A 500 18.76 -10.28 5.09
C ARG A 500 17.90 -10.68 6.28
N ASN A 501 17.88 -11.97 6.62
CA ASN A 501 17.19 -12.52 7.80
C ASN A 501 15.67 -12.20 7.84
N TYR A 502 15.02 -12.17 6.67
CA TYR A 502 13.55 -12.10 6.51
C TYR A 502 13.09 -12.90 5.29
N ALA A 503 11.80 -13.25 5.25
CA ALA A 503 11.14 -13.96 4.14
C ALA A 503 10.05 -13.11 3.45
N TRP A 504 10.38 -11.86 3.12
CA TRP A 504 9.44 -10.86 2.58
C TRP A 504 9.03 -11.13 1.12
N THR A 505 7.73 -11.10 0.84
CA THR A 505 7.15 -11.35 -0.49
C THR A 505 6.36 -10.14 -1.00
N LEU A 506 6.23 -10.03 -2.32
CA LEU A 506 5.44 -8.99 -3.00
C LEU A 506 4.21 -9.62 -3.67
N ARG A 507 3.06 -8.93 -3.65
CA ARG A 507 1.76 -9.48 -4.09
C ARG A 507 1.00 -8.57 -5.06
N TYR A 508 0.45 -9.14 -6.13
CA TYR A 508 -0.48 -8.44 -7.02
C TYR A 508 -1.92 -8.63 -6.52
N VAL A 509 -2.71 -7.56 -6.53
CA VAL A 509 -4.08 -7.55 -5.98
C VAL A 509 -5.05 -7.06 -7.05
N LYS A 510 -5.52 -7.97 -7.92
CA LYS A 510 -6.49 -7.67 -9.01
C LYS A 510 -7.75 -6.93 -8.53
N ALA A 511 -8.20 -7.20 -7.29
CA ALA A 511 -9.36 -6.54 -6.69
C ALA A 511 -9.12 -5.04 -6.35
N ALA A 512 -7.86 -4.60 -6.28
CA ALA A 512 -7.49 -3.20 -6.21
C ALA A 512 -7.17 -2.70 -7.63
N TRP A 513 -7.70 -1.54 -8.00
CA TRP A 513 -7.37 -0.87 -9.26
C TRP A 513 -7.34 0.65 -9.11
N ALA A 514 -6.60 1.31 -9.99
CA ALA A 514 -6.59 2.76 -10.14
C ALA A 514 -6.58 3.14 -11.63
N GLU A 515 -7.21 4.26 -11.96
CA GLU A 515 -7.18 4.86 -13.29
C GLU A 515 -6.12 5.98 -13.33
N THR A 516 -5.40 6.10 -14.44
CA THR A 516 -4.37 7.15 -14.66
C THR A 516 -4.35 7.57 -16.12
N ASP A 517 -3.93 8.80 -16.39
CA ASP A 517 -3.69 9.26 -17.76
C ASP A 517 -2.42 8.63 -18.36
N VAL A 518 -2.38 8.56 -19.69
CA VAL A 518 -1.23 8.05 -20.47
C VAL A 518 -0.94 8.99 -21.65
N PRO A 519 0.32 9.10 -22.11
CA PRO A 519 0.69 9.98 -23.21
C PRO A 519 -0.17 9.74 -24.46
N ASP A 520 -0.86 10.79 -24.90
CA ASP A 520 -1.69 10.79 -26.11
C ASP A 520 -0.94 11.37 -27.32
N THR A 521 0.25 11.95 -27.11
CA THR A 521 1.15 12.47 -28.15
C THR A 521 2.46 11.68 -28.31
N VAL A 522 2.98 11.64 -29.54
CA VAL A 522 4.26 10.96 -29.88
C VAL A 522 5.48 11.51 -29.10
N PRO A 523 5.72 12.83 -28.98
CA PRO A 523 6.91 13.33 -28.30
C PRO A 523 6.93 12.99 -26.80
N GLU A 524 5.78 13.03 -26.15
CA GLU A 524 5.61 12.69 -24.74
C GLU A 524 5.81 11.20 -24.50
N LEU A 525 5.20 10.35 -25.33
CA LEU A 525 5.39 8.90 -25.30
C LEU A 525 6.89 8.54 -25.44
N ILE A 526 7.61 9.15 -26.37
CA ILE A 526 9.06 8.95 -26.54
C ILE A 526 9.83 9.39 -25.28
N SER A 527 9.51 10.57 -24.73
CA SER A 527 10.15 11.10 -23.52
C SER A 527 9.94 10.25 -22.27
N GLN A 528 8.72 9.74 -22.06
CA GLN A 528 8.38 8.81 -20.98
C GLN A 528 9.10 7.47 -21.16
N ARG A 529 9.06 6.90 -22.36
CA ARG A 529 9.57 5.54 -22.62
C ARG A 529 11.09 5.46 -22.61
N ARG A 530 11.82 6.54 -22.95
CA ARG A 530 13.26 6.68 -22.66
C ARG A 530 13.58 6.33 -21.20
N ARG A 531 12.84 6.93 -20.23
CA ARG A 531 13.04 6.67 -18.80
C ARG A 531 12.78 5.21 -18.47
N TRP A 532 11.61 4.69 -18.84
CA TRP A 532 11.18 3.35 -18.46
C TRP A 532 12.06 2.24 -19.04
N LEU A 533 12.48 2.38 -20.30
CA LEU A 533 13.35 1.41 -20.98
C LEU A 533 14.74 1.40 -20.36
N ASN A 534 15.39 2.57 -20.22
CA ASN A 534 16.72 2.66 -19.62
C ASN A 534 16.71 2.17 -18.15
N GLY A 535 15.83 2.71 -17.31
CA GLY A 535 15.74 2.30 -15.90
C GLY A 535 15.46 0.80 -15.72
N THR A 536 14.57 0.23 -16.55
CA THR A 536 14.32 -1.22 -16.52
C THR A 536 15.54 -2.03 -16.94
N PHE A 537 16.26 -1.62 -17.99
CA PHE A 537 17.47 -2.31 -18.47
C PHE A 537 18.57 -2.34 -17.39
N PHE A 538 18.89 -1.20 -16.79
CA PHE A 538 19.96 -1.11 -15.79
C PHE A 538 19.60 -1.80 -14.46
N VAL A 539 18.34 -1.72 -13.98
CA VAL A 539 17.93 -2.48 -12.78
C VAL A 539 17.82 -3.99 -13.06
N ALA A 540 17.46 -4.41 -14.28
CA ALA A 540 17.49 -5.83 -14.64
C ALA A 540 18.92 -6.40 -14.56
N LEU A 541 19.91 -5.71 -15.13
CA LEU A 541 21.32 -6.06 -14.98
C LEU A 541 21.76 -6.09 -13.51
N PHE A 542 21.44 -5.04 -12.74
CA PHE A 542 21.76 -4.99 -11.31
C PHE A 542 21.21 -6.19 -10.54
N SER A 543 19.94 -6.53 -10.77
CA SER A 543 19.25 -7.64 -10.08
C SER A 543 19.84 -9.00 -10.46
N VAL A 544 20.25 -9.17 -11.73
CA VAL A 544 20.92 -10.37 -12.23
C VAL A 544 22.32 -10.52 -11.62
N PHE A 545 23.11 -9.44 -11.51
CA PHE A 545 24.43 -9.52 -10.86
C PHE A 545 24.34 -9.72 -9.33
N HIS A 546 23.32 -9.13 -8.68
CA HIS A 546 23.18 -9.18 -7.22
C HIS A 546 22.28 -10.32 -6.72
N PHE A 547 21.83 -11.24 -7.58
CA PHE A 547 20.94 -12.37 -7.23
C PHE A 547 21.40 -13.14 -5.98
N GLY A 548 22.72 -13.25 -5.75
CA GLY A 548 23.31 -13.87 -4.57
C GLY A 548 22.88 -13.28 -3.22
N LYS A 549 22.36 -12.04 -3.17
CA LYS A 549 21.74 -11.48 -1.96
C LYS A 549 20.56 -12.33 -1.47
N ILE A 550 19.80 -12.96 -2.37
CA ILE A 550 18.64 -13.79 -2.06
C ILE A 550 19.01 -14.97 -1.14
N TYR A 551 20.22 -15.51 -1.21
CA TYR A 551 20.66 -16.56 -0.29
C TYR A 551 20.78 -16.11 1.17
N LYS A 552 20.92 -14.80 1.43
CA LYS A 552 20.99 -14.20 2.77
C LYS A 552 19.61 -13.91 3.40
N SER A 553 18.52 -14.18 2.67
CA SER A 553 17.14 -14.10 3.15
C SER A 553 16.70 -15.41 3.82
N ASP A 554 15.64 -15.38 4.61
CA ASP A 554 15.04 -16.57 5.25
C ASP A 554 13.97 -17.23 4.39
N HIS A 555 13.94 -16.93 3.09
CA HIS A 555 13.07 -17.63 2.15
C HIS A 555 13.39 -19.13 2.11
N ALA A 556 12.34 -19.95 2.19
CA ALA A 556 12.44 -21.41 2.07
C ALA A 556 13.08 -21.83 0.73
N TYR A 557 13.74 -22.99 0.72
CA TYR A 557 14.50 -23.49 -0.45
C TYR A 557 13.67 -23.51 -1.75
N TRP A 558 12.40 -23.94 -1.70
CA TRP A 558 11.51 -23.94 -2.88
C TRP A 558 11.20 -22.53 -3.41
N ARG A 559 11.09 -21.54 -2.51
CA ARG A 559 10.85 -20.13 -2.88
C ARG A 559 12.11 -19.54 -3.51
N LYS A 560 13.30 -19.84 -2.97
CA LYS A 560 14.59 -19.50 -3.57
C LYS A 560 14.75 -20.12 -4.97
N PHE A 561 14.34 -21.38 -5.16
CA PHE A 561 14.28 -22.02 -6.48
C PHE A 561 13.37 -21.28 -7.48
N LEU A 562 12.16 -20.86 -7.07
CA LEU A 562 11.30 -20.06 -7.96
C LEU A 562 11.91 -18.68 -8.31
N PHE A 563 12.64 -18.05 -7.39
CA PHE A 563 13.39 -16.83 -7.73
C PHE A 563 14.47 -17.10 -8.77
N HIS A 564 15.21 -18.21 -8.71
CA HIS A 564 16.13 -18.60 -9.79
C HIS A 564 15.44 -18.80 -11.14
N LEU A 565 14.27 -19.45 -11.15
CA LEU A 565 13.46 -19.60 -12.37
C LEU A 565 13.05 -18.24 -12.97
N GLN A 566 12.71 -17.27 -12.11
CA GLN A 566 12.43 -15.89 -12.53
C GLN A 566 13.69 -15.14 -12.99
N PHE A 567 14.85 -15.31 -12.35
CA PHE A 567 16.11 -14.71 -12.82
C PHE A 567 16.52 -15.26 -14.18
N ILE A 568 16.36 -16.56 -14.43
CA ILE A 568 16.59 -17.18 -15.75
C ILE A 568 15.64 -16.58 -16.79
N TYR A 569 14.34 -16.49 -16.49
CA TYR A 569 13.35 -15.81 -17.34
C TYR A 569 13.70 -14.34 -17.62
N ASN A 570 14.19 -13.61 -16.63
CA ASN A 570 14.62 -12.21 -16.78
C ASN A 570 15.87 -12.10 -17.67
N VAL A 571 16.85 -13.00 -17.54
CA VAL A 571 18.04 -13.06 -18.41
C VAL A 571 17.65 -13.37 -19.86
N LEU A 572 16.76 -14.34 -20.08
CA LEU A 572 16.23 -14.65 -21.42
C LEU A 572 15.47 -13.46 -22.00
N SER A 573 14.60 -12.82 -21.22
CA SER A 573 13.86 -11.61 -21.64
C SER A 573 14.79 -10.44 -21.96
N LEU A 574 15.88 -10.26 -21.20
CA LEU A 574 16.90 -9.25 -21.45
C LEU A 574 17.67 -9.52 -22.75
N PHE A 575 18.01 -10.79 -23.02
CA PHE A 575 18.64 -11.22 -24.27
C PHE A 575 17.74 -10.93 -25.49
N PHE A 576 16.44 -11.31 -25.43
CA PHE A 576 15.49 -11.01 -26.51
C PHE A 576 15.24 -9.50 -26.68
N SER A 577 15.28 -8.72 -25.60
CA SER A 577 15.20 -7.25 -25.65
C SER A 577 16.44 -6.61 -26.29
N TRP A 578 17.64 -7.11 -26.01
CA TRP A 578 18.90 -6.62 -26.59
C TRP A 578 18.93 -6.81 -28.12
N PHE A 579 18.48 -7.97 -28.61
CA PHE A 579 18.43 -8.29 -30.05
C PHE A 579 17.11 -7.90 -30.73
N ALA A 580 16.21 -7.15 -30.06
CA ALA A 580 14.86 -6.89 -30.56
C ALA A 580 14.82 -6.25 -31.96
N ILE A 581 15.75 -5.33 -32.28
CA ILE A 581 15.82 -4.66 -33.60
C ILE A 581 16.24 -5.66 -34.69
N ALA A 582 17.27 -6.48 -34.44
CA ALA A 582 17.63 -7.56 -35.35
C ALA A 582 16.48 -8.56 -35.54
N ASN A 583 15.84 -8.99 -34.45
CA ASN A 583 14.73 -9.95 -34.47
C ASN A 583 13.56 -9.45 -35.35
N ILE A 584 13.16 -8.17 -35.22
CA ILE A 584 12.02 -7.64 -35.98
C ILE A 584 12.37 -7.30 -37.44
N TYR A 585 13.59 -6.81 -37.72
CA TYR A 585 14.08 -6.64 -39.09
C TYR A 585 14.21 -7.99 -39.81
N LEU A 586 14.73 -9.02 -39.15
CA LEU A 586 14.85 -10.36 -39.73
C LEU A 586 13.47 -11.02 -39.94
N THR A 587 12.51 -10.78 -39.04
CA THR A 587 11.12 -11.23 -39.23
C THR A 587 10.50 -10.57 -40.47
N PHE A 588 10.66 -9.24 -40.62
CA PHE A 588 10.28 -8.53 -41.85
C PHE A 588 10.98 -9.13 -43.08
N TYR A 589 12.30 -9.24 -43.04
CA TYR A 589 13.12 -9.66 -44.18
C TYR A 589 12.73 -11.06 -44.65
N ILE A 590 12.62 -12.03 -43.74
CA ILE A 590 12.31 -13.43 -44.09
C ILE A 590 10.88 -13.55 -44.63
N LEU A 591 9.88 -12.94 -43.98
CA LEU A 591 8.49 -13.01 -44.44
C LEU A 591 8.28 -12.29 -45.78
N ALA A 592 8.87 -11.11 -45.97
CA ALA A 592 8.73 -10.34 -47.20
C ALA A 592 9.54 -10.93 -48.37
N ASN A 593 10.77 -11.40 -48.12
CA ASN A 593 11.59 -12.06 -49.13
C ASN A 593 10.95 -13.39 -49.59
N SER A 594 10.24 -14.09 -48.70
CA SER A 594 9.53 -15.33 -49.04
C SER A 594 8.49 -15.16 -50.16
N LEU A 595 7.87 -13.98 -50.30
CA LEU A 595 6.94 -13.69 -51.40
C LEU A 595 7.63 -13.34 -52.73
N THR A 596 8.96 -13.27 -52.78
CA THR A 596 9.72 -13.03 -54.03
C THR A 596 9.94 -14.29 -54.86
N PHE A 597 9.64 -15.48 -54.31
CA PHE A 597 9.69 -16.74 -55.04
C PHE A 597 8.37 -16.97 -55.81
N PRO A 598 8.39 -17.39 -57.09
CA PRO A 598 7.19 -17.56 -57.91
C PRO A 598 6.13 -18.48 -57.30
N GLU A 599 6.58 -19.55 -56.64
CA GLU A 599 5.75 -20.54 -55.93
C GLU A 599 4.96 -19.92 -54.76
N ASN A 600 5.50 -18.89 -54.12
CA ASN A 600 4.93 -18.27 -52.92
C ASN A 600 4.10 -17.01 -53.21
N ALA A 601 4.33 -16.36 -54.35
CA ALA A 601 3.74 -15.08 -54.66
C ALA A 601 2.22 -15.18 -54.95
N PRO A 602 1.38 -14.29 -54.38
CA PRO A 602 -0.02 -14.16 -54.79
C PRO A 602 -0.18 -14.04 -56.31
N ASN A 603 -1.02 -14.90 -56.89
CA ASN A 603 -1.25 -15.04 -58.33
C ASN A 603 0.05 -15.23 -59.16
N GLN A 604 1.09 -15.84 -58.55
CA GLN A 604 2.44 -16.01 -59.11
C GLN A 604 3.16 -14.69 -59.49
N ARG A 605 2.64 -13.53 -59.07
CA ARG A 605 3.17 -12.18 -59.40
C ARG A 605 4.41 -11.78 -58.59
N SER A 606 5.41 -12.67 -58.58
CA SER A 606 6.69 -12.45 -57.91
C SER A 606 7.46 -11.24 -58.45
N ASP A 607 7.14 -10.77 -59.66
CA ASP A 607 7.61 -9.51 -60.24
C ASP A 607 7.21 -8.31 -59.36
N ILE A 608 5.95 -8.23 -58.95
CA ILE A 608 5.42 -7.15 -58.11
C ILE A 608 6.00 -7.25 -56.70
N PHE A 609 6.00 -8.44 -56.09
CA PHE A 609 6.48 -8.63 -54.72
C PHE A 609 7.99 -8.43 -54.57
N LYS A 610 8.80 -8.67 -55.61
CA LYS A 610 10.21 -8.25 -55.64
C LYS A 610 10.36 -6.74 -55.51
N ILE A 611 9.63 -5.97 -56.31
CA ILE A 611 9.68 -4.50 -56.28
C ILE A 611 9.23 -3.98 -54.90
N VAL A 612 8.10 -4.48 -54.39
CA VAL A 612 7.56 -4.09 -53.07
C VAL A 612 8.55 -4.42 -51.94
N PHE A 613 9.11 -5.63 -51.92
CA PHE A 613 10.13 -6.01 -50.93
C PHE A 613 11.37 -5.11 -51.01
N THR A 614 11.92 -4.89 -52.21
CA THR A 614 13.11 -4.06 -52.40
C THR A 614 12.88 -2.62 -51.90
N VAL A 615 11.76 -2.00 -52.25
CA VAL A 615 11.41 -0.63 -51.80
C VAL A 615 11.23 -0.59 -50.28
N LEU A 616 10.44 -1.49 -49.70
CA LEU A 616 10.21 -1.52 -48.25
C LEU A 616 11.49 -1.79 -47.45
N LYS A 617 12.38 -2.65 -47.95
CA LYS A 617 13.64 -2.98 -47.29
C LYS A 617 14.59 -1.78 -47.25
N TYR A 618 14.83 -1.12 -48.37
CA TYR A 618 15.68 0.08 -48.39
C TYR A 618 15.06 1.25 -47.61
N PHE A 619 13.72 1.40 -47.62
CA PHE A 619 13.07 2.43 -46.82
C PHE A 619 13.15 2.13 -45.31
N TYR A 620 13.04 0.86 -44.89
CA TYR A 620 13.29 0.44 -43.50
C TYR A 620 14.71 0.79 -43.06
N GLU A 621 15.71 0.40 -43.85
CA GLU A 621 17.13 0.63 -43.58
C GLU A 621 17.43 2.14 -43.45
N PHE A 622 16.93 2.95 -44.41
CA PHE A 622 17.00 4.40 -44.35
C PHE A 622 16.31 4.97 -43.10
N LEU A 623 15.10 4.51 -42.78
CA LEU A 623 14.31 5.04 -41.67
C LEU A 623 14.96 4.76 -40.31
N VAL A 624 15.55 3.56 -40.12
CA VAL A 624 16.32 3.25 -38.91
C VAL A 624 17.54 4.16 -38.78
N VAL A 625 18.31 4.36 -39.86
CA VAL A 625 19.44 5.31 -39.85
C VAL A 625 18.97 6.74 -39.56
N ALA A 626 17.86 7.18 -40.14
CA ALA A 626 17.26 8.48 -39.86
C ALA A 626 16.84 8.61 -38.38
N ILE A 627 16.28 7.57 -37.76
CA ILE A 627 15.93 7.55 -36.33
C ILE A 627 17.19 7.62 -35.46
N PHE A 628 18.29 6.93 -35.81
CA PHE A 628 19.56 7.09 -35.09
C PHE A 628 20.07 8.53 -35.15
N VAL A 629 20.06 9.17 -36.33
CA VAL A 629 20.46 10.58 -36.50
C VAL A 629 19.55 11.51 -35.69
N LEU A 630 18.22 11.36 -35.79
CA LEU A 630 17.25 12.15 -35.03
C LEU A 630 17.39 11.95 -33.52
N SER A 631 17.66 10.73 -33.06
CA SER A 631 17.79 10.39 -31.63
C SER A 631 19.07 10.93 -31.00
N MET A 632 20.11 11.21 -31.79
CA MET A 632 21.36 11.81 -31.32
C MET A 632 21.40 13.33 -31.47
N GLY A 633 20.69 13.90 -32.46
CA GLY A 633 20.72 15.34 -32.76
C GLY A 633 19.54 16.15 -32.23
N ASN A 634 18.32 15.61 -32.20
CA ASN A 634 17.09 16.38 -32.02
C ASN A 634 16.23 15.88 -30.84
N ARG A 635 15.66 16.83 -30.08
CA ARG A 635 14.58 16.52 -29.13
C ARG A 635 13.29 16.11 -29.89
N PRO A 636 12.52 15.11 -29.41
CA PRO A 636 11.27 14.67 -30.05
C PRO A 636 10.24 15.78 -30.26
N THR A 637 10.21 16.78 -29.36
CA THR A 637 9.33 17.96 -29.48
C THR A 637 9.64 18.81 -30.71
N GLY A 638 10.92 19.01 -31.03
CA GLY A 638 11.36 19.78 -32.21
C GLY A 638 11.25 19.03 -33.53
N SER A 639 11.09 17.71 -33.51
CA SER A 639 11.05 16.84 -34.70
C SER A 639 9.81 15.93 -34.76
N LYS A 640 8.73 16.35 -34.08
CA LYS A 640 7.50 15.56 -33.88
C LYS A 640 6.91 14.94 -35.14
N VAL A 641 6.96 15.65 -36.28
CA VAL A 641 6.44 15.18 -37.57
C VAL A 641 7.23 13.99 -38.09
N LEU A 642 8.57 14.03 -38.03
CA LEU A 642 9.43 12.95 -38.53
C LEU A 642 9.27 11.68 -37.69
N TYR A 643 9.21 11.80 -36.35
CA TYR A 643 8.91 10.67 -35.47
C TYR A 643 7.51 10.08 -35.72
N THR A 644 6.50 10.93 -35.95
CA THR A 644 5.14 10.45 -36.26
C THR A 644 5.09 9.73 -37.61
N LEU A 645 5.70 10.27 -38.66
CA LEU A 645 5.81 9.63 -39.98
C LEU A 645 6.54 8.29 -39.90
N ALA A 646 7.60 8.20 -39.09
CA ALA A 646 8.32 6.95 -38.85
C ALA A 646 7.41 5.88 -38.19
N MET A 647 6.66 6.26 -37.15
CA MET A 647 5.72 5.35 -36.50
C MET A 647 4.58 4.89 -37.43
N VAL A 648 4.08 5.79 -38.28
CA VAL A 648 3.06 5.48 -39.29
C VAL A 648 3.59 4.52 -40.35
N PHE A 649 4.82 4.69 -40.84
CA PHE A 649 5.44 3.71 -41.74
C PHE A 649 5.57 2.34 -41.08
N PHE A 650 6.04 2.28 -39.82
CA PHE A 650 6.16 1.01 -39.10
C PHE A 650 4.81 0.32 -38.85
N ALA A 651 3.71 1.07 -38.69
CA ALA A 651 2.36 0.51 -38.66
C ALA A 651 1.95 -0.11 -40.01
N PHE A 652 2.18 0.58 -41.14
CA PHE A 652 1.95 0.00 -42.48
C PHE A 652 2.82 -1.23 -42.74
N LEU A 653 4.08 -1.21 -42.29
CA LEU A 653 4.98 -2.36 -42.37
C LEU A 653 4.45 -3.55 -41.56
N MET A 654 3.88 -3.34 -40.37
CA MET A 654 3.26 -4.41 -39.58
C MET A 654 2.07 -5.04 -40.30
N ILE A 655 1.22 -4.22 -40.94
CA ILE A 655 0.09 -4.69 -41.74
C ILE A 655 0.60 -5.57 -42.90
N TYR A 656 1.65 -5.13 -43.60
CA TYR A 656 2.29 -5.92 -44.66
C TYR A 656 2.91 -7.22 -44.14
N MET A 657 3.66 -7.20 -43.04
CA MET A 657 4.21 -8.43 -42.41
C MET A 657 3.11 -9.41 -42.00
N THR A 658 1.99 -8.91 -41.48
CA THR A 658 0.82 -9.71 -41.09
C THR A 658 0.17 -10.35 -42.31
N PHE A 659 0.02 -9.59 -43.41
CA PHE A 659 -0.41 -10.13 -44.70
C PHE A 659 0.53 -11.24 -45.20
N CYS A 660 1.84 -11.02 -45.19
CA CYS A 660 2.82 -12.04 -45.60
C CYS A 660 2.69 -13.32 -44.76
N ALA A 661 2.59 -13.20 -43.43
CA ALA A 661 2.44 -14.33 -42.53
C ALA A 661 1.14 -15.12 -42.79
N VAL A 662 0.01 -14.43 -42.96
CA VAL A 662 -1.29 -15.06 -43.27
C VAL A 662 -1.28 -15.72 -44.65
N TRP A 663 -0.68 -15.08 -45.67
CA TRP A 663 -0.61 -15.65 -47.02
C TRP A 663 0.28 -16.90 -47.07
N LEU A 664 1.47 -16.86 -46.47
CA LEU A 664 2.37 -18.03 -46.39
C LEU A 664 1.71 -19.17 -45.60
N THR A 665 0.94 -18.84 -44.56
CA THR A 665 0.15 -19.83 -43.80
C THR A 665 -0.93 -20.49 -44.66
N TYR A 666 -1.70 -19.70 -45.42
CA TYR A 666 -2.70 -20.21 -46.37
C TYR A 666 -2.06 -21.11 -47.44
N LEU A 667 -0.90 -20.73 -47.97
CA LEU A 667 -0.19 -21.54 -48.96
C LEU A 667 0.31 -22.86 -48.35
N GLY A 668 0.83 -22.86 -47.12
CA GLY A 668 1.20 -24.09 -46.41
C GLY A 668 0.02 -25.06 -46.24
N ILE A 669 -1.15 -24.54 -45.84
CA ILE A 669 -2.40 -25.34 -45.77
C ILE A 669 -2.76 -25.90 -47.15
N LYS A 670 -2.75 -25.07 -48.19
CA LYS A 670 -3.11 -25.50 -49.55
C LYS A 670 -2.16 -26.58 -50.06
N ASN A 671 -0.85 -26.40 -49.92
CA ASN A 671 0.14 -27.35 -50.40
C ASN A 671 0.05 -28.69 -49.67
N ALA A 672 -0.30 -28.70 -48.38
CA ALA A 672 -0.56 -29.94 -47.63
C ALA A 672 -1.83 -30.67 -48.13
N LEU A 673 -2.93 -29.93 -48.35
CA LEU A 673 -4.18 -30.48 -48.91
C LEU A 673 -3.98 -31.03 -50.33
N ASP A 674 -3.31 -30.27 -51.20
CA ASP A 674 -2.98 -30.67 -52.58
C ASP A 674 -2.03 -31.89 -52.63
N SER A 675 -1.24 -32.12 -51.56
CA SER A 675 -0.40 -33.32 -51.38
C SER A 675 -1.17 -34.55 -50.89
N GLY A 676 -2.51 -34.48 -50.83
CA GLY A 676 -3.38 -35.59 -50.40
C GLY A 676 -3.42 -35.83 -48.88
N VAL A 677 -2.91 -34.89 -48.07
CA VAL A 677 -2.88 -35.04 -46.61
C VAL A 677 -4.24 -34.73 -46.01
N THR A 678 -4.99 -35.78 -45.66
CA THR A 678 -6.32 -35.66 -45.03
C THR A 678 -6.30 -35.62 -43.49
N THR A 679 -5.15 -35.88 -42.87
CA THR A 679 -5.00 -35.95 -41.40
C THR A 679 -4.15 -34.81 -40.84
N LEU A 680 -4.66 -34.17 -39.77
CA LEU A 680 -4.05 -33.02 -39.10
C LEU A 680 -2.57 -33.23 -38.69
N SER A 681 -2.17 -34.47 -38.39
CA SER A 681 -0.80 -34.85 -38.06
C SER A 681 0.21 -34.48 -39.16
N ALA A 682 0.00 -34.93 -40.39
CA ALA A 682 0.93 -34.69 -41.49
C ALA A 682 0.87 -33.25 -42.06
N VAL A 683 -0.16 -32.47 -41.72
CA VAL A 683 -0.14 -31.00 -41.93
C VAL A 683 0.80 -30.34 -40.91
N LEU A 684 0.84 -30.83 -39.66
CA LEU A 684 1.77 -30.39 -38.62
C LEU A 684 3.22 -30.89 -38.82
N ASP A 685 3.47 -31.80 -39.76
CA ASP A 685 4.83 -32.25 -40.09
C ASP A 685 5.58 -31.24 -40.99
N GLU A 686 4.88 -30.39 -41.78
CA GLU A 686 5.53 -29.34 -42.57
C GLU A 686 6.13 -28.27 -41.62
N PRO A 687 7.46 -28.07 -41.61
CA PRO A 687 8.13 -27.28 -40.58
C PRO A 687 7.77 -25.79 -40.61
N THR A 688 7.43 -25.21 -41.76
CA THR A 688 7.12 -23.79 -41.91
C THR A 688 5.73 -23.50 -41.33
N PHE A 689 4.71 -24.23 -41.77
CA PHE A 689 3.35 -24.20 -41.24
C PHE A 689 3.35 -24.50 -39.74
N ARG A 690 4.02 -25.57 -39.29
CA ARG A 690 4.11 -25.92 -37.86
C ARG A 690 4.67 -24.75 -37.04
N ASN A 691 5.82 -24.20 -37.45
CA ASN A 691 6.48 -23.16 -36.67
C ASN A 691 5.68 -21.85 -36.65
N VAL A 692 5.04 -21.46 -37.77
CA VAL A 692 4.25 -20.23 -37.86
C VAL A 692 2.90 -20.38 -37.16
N ILE A 693 2.11 -21.43 -37.46
CA ILE A 693 0.81 -21.64 -36.81
C ILE A 693 0.98 -21.88 -35.31
N LEU A 694 1.82 -22.84 -34.89
CA LEU A 694 1.88 -23.16 -33.46
C LEU A 694 2.39 -21.98 -32.63
N SER A 695 3.33 -21.19 -33.14
CA SER A 695 3.81 -19.99 -32.42
C SER A 695 2.79 -18.86 -32.39
N LEU A 696 2.13 -18.52 -33.50
CA LEU A 696 1.14 -17.44 -33.52
C LEU A 696 -0.12 -17.84 -32.75
N ALA A 697 -0.57 -19.09 -32.90
CA ALA A 697 -1.71 -19.64 -32.16
C ALA A 697 -1.40 -19.83 -30.67
N SER A 698 -0.18 -20.21 -30.28
CA SER A 698 0.17 -20.21 -28.86
C SER A 698 0.30 -18.77 -28.33
N THR A 699 1.03 -17.89 -29.00
CA THR A 699 1.31 -16.54 -28.49
C THR A 699 0.01 -15.74 -28.33
N TYR A 700 -0.77 -15.58 -29.39
CA TYR A 700 -2.01 -14.80 -29.34
C TYR A 700 -3.19 -15.61 -28.78
N GLY A 701 -3.21 -16.94 -28.93
CA GLY A 701 -4.23 -17.77 -28.29
C GLY A 701 -4.09 -17.77 -26.77
N LEU A 702 -2.88 -17.87 -26.20
CA LEU A 702 -2.65 -17.74 -24.75
C LEU A 702 -3.00 -16.34 -24.24
N TYR A 703 -2.86 -15.29 -25.07
CA TYR A 703 -3.34 -13.95 -24.72
C TYR A 703 -4.88 -13.95 -24.63
N ILE A 704 -5.57 -14.48 -25.65
CA ILE A 704 -7.05 -14.59 -25.67
C ILE A 704 -7.54 -15.44 -24.50
N PHE A 705 -6.99 -16.65 -24.30
CA PHE A 705 -7.36 -17.55 -23.21
C PHE A 705 -7.05 -16.93 -21.84
N GLY A 706 -5.90 -16.28 -21.66
CA GLY A 706 -5.56 -15.60 -20.41
C GLY A 706 -6.55 -14.49 -20.08
N SER A 707 -6.95 -13.71 -21.09
CA SER A 707 -7.92 -12.61 -20.97
C SER A 707 -9.37 -13.06 -20.78
N VAL A 708 -9.75 -14.23 -21.32
CA VAL A 708 -11.03 -14.89 -21.05
C VAL A 708 -11.04 -15.51 -19.64
N LEU A 709 -9.96 -16.18 -19.21
CA LEU A 709 -9.81 -16.69 -17.84
C LEU A 709 -9.81 -15.56 -16.81
N TYR A 710 -9.27 -14.38 -17.15
CA TYR A 710 -9.39 -13.17 -16.35
C TYR A 710 -10.77 -12.50 -16.42
N LEU A 711 -11.73 -13.02 -17.20
CA LEU A 711 -13.08 -12.48 -17.41
C LEU A 711 -13.11 -11.04 -17.97
N GLU A 712 -12.05 -10.62 -18.67
CA GLU A 712 -11.90 -9.23 -19.16
C GLU A 712 -11.43 -9.16 -20.65
N PRO A 713 -12.03 -9.92 -21.58
CA PRO A 713 -11.52 -10.09 -22.95
C PRO A 713 -11.55 -8.82 -23.82
N TRP A 714 -12.30 -7.78 -23.42
CA TRP A 714 -12.62 -6.62 -24.27
C TRP A 714 -11.44 -5.90 -24.90
N HIS A 715 -10.27 -5.87 -24.24
CA HIS A 715 -9.06 -5.25 -24.78
C HIS A 715 -8.52 -5.97 -26.04
N MET A 716 -8.79 -7.27 -26.20
CA MET A 716 -8.51 -8.01 -27.43
C MET A 716 -9.31 -7.48 -28.63
N VAL A 717 -10.48 -6.87 -28.39
CA VAL A 717 -11.35 -6.29 -29.43
C VAL A 717 -11.07 -4.80 -29.61
N THR A 718 -10.94 -4.03 -28.52
CA THR A 718 -10.83 -2.57 -28.59
C THR A 718 -9.44 -2.04 -28.92
N SER A 719 -8.39 -2.84 -28.74
CA SER A 719 -7.02 -2.32 -28.62
C SER A 719 -5.90 -3.19 -29.20
N PHE A 720 -6.17 -4.46 -29.53
CA PHE A 720 -5.16 -5.40 -30.02
C PHE A 720 -4.55 -4.99 -31.36
N VAL A 721 -5.37 -4.56 -32.33
CA VAL A 721 -4.90 -4.18 -33.67
C VAL A 721 -3.99 -2.95 -33.61
N GLN A 722 -4.36 -1.96 -32.79
CA GLN A 722 -3.55 -0.76 -32.55
C GLN A 722 -2.22 -1.11 -31.88
N TYR A 723 -2.23 -2.03 -30.90
CA TYR A 723 -1.02 -2.55 -30.27
C TYR A 723 -0.09 -3.26 -31.27
N LEU A 724 -0.62 -4.19 -32.09
CA LEU A 724 0.16 -4.87 -33.12
C LEU A 724 0.83 -3.85 -34.05
N CYS A 725 0.08 -2.90 -34.61
CA CYS A 725 0.60 -1.84 -35.46
C CYS A 725 1.69 -0.97 -34.79
N MET A 726 1.64 -0.81 -33.46
CA MET A 726 2.66 -0.08 -32.70
C MET A 726 3.91 -0.91 -32.35
N MET A 727 3.90 -2.24 -32.47
CA MET A 727 5.03 -3.10 -32.07
C MET A 727 6.35 -2.75 -32.78
N PRO A 728 6.43 -2.55 -34.11
CA PRO A 728 7.69 -2.18 -34.74
C PRO A 728 8.12 -0.74 -34.42
N SER A 729 7.17 0.13 -34.04
CA SER A 729 7.47 1.47 -33.52
C SER A 729 8.07 1.42 -32.11
N TYR A 730 7.56 0.56 -31.23
CA TYR A 730 8.13 0.34 -29.91
C TYR A 730 9.56 -0.20 -30.00
N VAL A 731 9.82 -1.14 -30.92
CA VAL A 731 11.16 -1.71 -31.10
C VAL A 731 12.12 -0.76 -31.83
N ASN A 732 11.76 -0.16 -32.96
CA ASN A 732 12.70 0.61 -33.79
C ASN A 732 12.76 2.10 -33.44
N VAL A 733 11.70 2.71 -32.89
CA VAL A 733 11.70 4.14 -32.52
C VAL A 733 12.05 4.31 -31.04
N LEU A 734 11.32 3.63 -30.14
CA LEU A 734 11.47 3.88 -28.70
C LEU A 734 12.79 3.33 -28.15
N ASN A 735 13.20 2.10 -28.50
CA ASN A 735 14.48 1.56 -28.02
C ASN A 735 15.67 2.33 -28.57
N VAL A 736 15.70 2.67 -29.88
CA VAL A 736 16.79 3.47 -30.46
C VAL A 736 16.90 4.81 -29.74
N TYR A 737 15.78 5.51 -29.55
CA TYR A 737 15.78 6.77 -28.82
C TYR A 737 16.25 6.61 -27.36
N ALA A 738 15.83 5.55 -26.67
CA ALA A 738 16.23 5.26 -25.29
C ALA A 738 17.76 5.01 -25.17
N PHE A 739 18.31 4.09 -25.97
CA PHE A 739 19.75 3.76 -25.96
C PHE A 739 20.60 4.97 -26.39
N CYS A 740 20.20 5.73 -27.42
CA CYS A 740 20.85 6.99 -27.82
C CYS A 740 20.72 8.13 -26.79
N ASN A 741 19.88 7.99 -25.76
CA ASN A 741 19.70 8.98 -24.70
C ASN A 741 19.95 8.43 -23.29
N THR A 742 20.72 7.35 -23.16
CA THR A 742 21.30 6.83 -21.90
C THR A 742 22.21 7.82 -21.16
N HIS A 743 22.78 8.78 -21.89
CA HIS A 743 23.54 9.90 -21.31
C HIS A 743 22.66 10.97 -20.63
N ASP A 744 21.36 11.00 -20.94
CA ASP A 744 20.39 11.90 -20.34
C ASP A 744 19.71 11.17 -19.18
N VAL A 745 20.00 11.61 -17.96
CA VAL A 745 19.37 11.13 -16.71
C VAL A 745 18.36 12.15 -16.14
N SER A 746 17.88 13.08 -16.98
CA SER A 746 16.77 13.96 -16.63
C SER A 746 15.47 13.18 -16.45
N TRP A 747 14.60 13.68 -15.56
CA TRP A 747 13.36 13.01 -15.17
C TRP A 747 12.18 13.23 -16.14
N GLY A 748 12.33 14.07 -17.16
CA GLY A 748 11.32 14.30 -18.20
C GLY A 748 10.19 15.27 -17.82
N THR A 749 10.14 15.76 -16.58
CA THR A 749 9.20 16.80 -16.11
C THR A 749 9.59 18.18 -16.64
N LYS A 750 8.62 19.11 -16.69
CA LYS A 750 8.81 20.48 -17.17
C LYS A 750 9.66 21.33 -16.22
N GLY A 751 10.57 22.13 -16.77
CA GLY A 751 11.00 23.41 -16.18
C GLY A 751 11.67 23.38 -14.80
N ASP A 752 12.94 22.97 -14.74
CA ASP A 752 13.83 23.44 -13.67
C ASP A 752 14.05 24.96 -13.83
N THR A 753 13.68 25.75 -12.81
CA THR A 753 13.83 27.21 -12.78
C THR A 753 14.67 27.61 -11.57
N ILE A 754 15.57 28.56 -11.73
CA ILE A 754 16.29 29.24 -10.65
C ILE A 754 15.43 30.43 -10.20
N ASP A 755 15.12 30.47 -8.91
CA ASP A 755 14.13 31.36 -8.33
C ASP A 755 14.74 32.37 -7.34
N ASN A 756 14.46 33.66 -7.55
CA ASN A 756 14.79 34.72 -6.60
C ASN A 756 13.80 34.70 -5.41
N MET A 757 14.28 35.12 -4.24
CA MET A 757 13.59 34.93 -2.95
C MET A 757 12.69 36.11 -2.59
N ASP A 758 11.47 35.81 -2.12
CA ASP A 758 10.41 36.81 -1.86
C ASP A 758 9.53 36.39 -0.67
N LEU A 759 10.14 36.25 0.52
CA LEU A 759 9.46 36.06 1.79
C LEU A 759 10.26 36.68 2.95
N GLY A 760 9.55 37.21 3.95
CA GLY A 760 10.13 37.81 5.15
C GLY A 760 10.77 36.79 6.10
N ALA A 761 11.82 37.24 6.79
CA ALA A 761 12.55 36.49 7.82
C ALA A 761 12.12 36.93 9.23
N VAL A 762 12.24 36.02 10.21
CA VAL A 762 11.82 36.25 11.61
C VAL A 762 13.02 36.15 12.54
N LYS A 763 13.25 37.17 13.37
CA LYS A 763 14.35 37.24 14.34
C LYS A 763 13.84 37.30 15.78
N SER A 764 14.44 36.52 16.67
CA SER A 764 14.21 36.55 18.11
C SER A 764 14.70 37.86 18.74
N SER A 765 13.89 38.50 19.57
CA SER A 765 14.30 39.67 20.35
C SER A 765 15.07 39.25 21.60
N SER A 766 16.40 39.32 21.55
CA SER A 766 17.27 38.94 22.66
C SER A 766 17.23 39.94 23.83
N LYS A 767 16.52 39.57 24.89
CA LYS A 767 16.80 40.01 26.27
C LYS A 767 16.84 38.78 27.17
N GLU A 768 17.87 38.67 27.99
CA GLU A 768 18.07 37.51 28.87
C GLU A 768 17.02 37.46 29.99
N GLY A 769 16.56 36.26 30.34
CA GLY A 769 15.78 36.01 31.56
C GLY A 769 14.31 35.56 31.40
N SER A 770 13.73 35.61 30.20
CA SER A 770 12.36 35.10 29.95
C SER A 770 12.25 34.35 28.62
N GLY A 771 11.42 33.30 28.59
CA GLY A 771 11.42 32.27 27.53
C GLY A 771 11.06 32.77 26.12
N GLY A 772 11.49 32.01 25.11
CA GLY A 772 11.47 32.37 23.68
C GLY A 772 10.11 32.76 23.11
N GLU A 773 9.80 34.05 23.20
CA GLU A 773 8.66 34.72 22.58
C GLU A 773 9.08 35.38 21.26
N VAL A 774 8.32 35.10 20.20
CA VAL A 774 8.60 35.55 18.82
C VAL A 774 7.38 36.26 18.25
N THR A 775 7.55 37.48 17.75
CA THR A 775 6.46 38.27 17.16
C THR A 775 6.18 37.82 15.73
N VAL A 776 4.96 37.34 15.47
CA VAL A 776 4.54 36.82 14.17
C VAL A 776 3.35 37.64 13.64
N ASP A 777 3.45 38.12 12.41
CA ASP A 777 2.29 38.63 11.66
C ASP A 777 1.35 37.44 11.35
N VAL A 778 0.15 37.43 11.95
CA VAL A 778 -0.91 36.42 11.77
C VAL A 778 -2.26 37.14 11.64
N PRO A 779 -3.08 36.89 10.59
CA PRO A 779 -4.42 37.46 10.50
C PRO A 779 -5.30 36.96 11.65
N THR A 780 -5.93 37.87 12.40
CA THR A 780 -6.78 37.51 13.56
C THR A 780 -8.13 38.22 13.62
N GLU A 781 -8.51 38.98 12.59
CA GLU A 781 -9.86 39.54 12.45
C GLU A 781 -10.69 38.67 11.50
N ASP A 782 -11.92 38.33 11.90
CA ASP A 782 -12.80 37.41 11.16
C ASP A 782 -13.19 37.93 9.76
N THR A 783 -13.09 39.24 9.52
CA THR A 783 -13.31 39.89 8.22
C THR A 783 -12.25 39.49 7.20
N ASP A 784 -10.96 39.74 7.49
CA ASP A 784 -9.82 39.39 6.62
C ASP A 784 -9.80 37.88 6.28
N ILE A 785 -10.21 37.05 7.23
CA ILE A 785 -10.26 35.58 7.10
C ILE A 785 -11.42 35.13 6.18
N ASN A 786 -12.57 35.79 6.22
CA ASN A 786 -13.69 35.47 5.31
C ASN A 786 -13.51 36.07 3.91
N ASP A 787 -12.95 37.28 3.79
CA ASP A 787 -12.73 37.93 2.48
C ASP A 787 -11.66 37.18 1.66
N SER A 788 -10.57 36.74 2.29
CA SER A 788 -9.56 35.89 1.64
C SER A 788 -10.12 34.54 1.18
N TYR A 789 -10.99 33.91 1.99
CA TYR A 789 -11.71 32.70 1.60
C TYR A 789 -12.63 32.93 0.38
N MET A 790 -13.37 34.04 0.34
CA MET A 790 -14.23 34.39 -0.80
C MET A 790 -13.40 34.69 -2.07
N LYS A 791 -12.23 35.35 -1.94
CA LYS A 791 -11.27 35.56 -3.05
C LYS A 791 -10.72 34.25 -3.61
N ALA A 792 -10.43 33.26 -2.77
CA ALA A 792 -9.98 31.93 -3.17
C ALA A 792 -11.07 31.12 -3.90
N VAL A 793 -12.34 31.23 -3.47
CA VAL A 793 -13.49 30.61 -4.15
C VAL A 793 -13.79 31.28 -5.50
N GLY A 794 -13.63 32.61 -5.60
CA GLY A 794 -13.89 33.37 -6.83
C GLY A 794 -12.87 33.16 -7.96
N SER A 795 -11.61 32.89 -7.64
CA SER A 795 -10.48 32.87 -8.59
C SER A 795 -10.31 31.55 -9.39
N LEU A 796 -11.23 30.59 -9.26
CA LEU A 796 -11.24 29.30 -9.97
C LEU A 796 -11.55 29.38 -11.49
N ARG A 797 -11.15 30.45 -12.19
CA ARG A 797 -11.55 30.70 -13.60
C ARG A 797 -10.48 31.21 -14.57
N GLU A 798 -9.25 31.50 -14.12
CA GLU A 798 -8.18 32.00 -15.01
C GLU A 798 -6.99 31.03 -15.14
N LYS A 799 -6.17 31.22 -16.19
CA LYS A 799 -5.30 30.17 -16.75
C LYS A 799 -3.90 30.69 -17.09
N THR A 800 -2.87 30.09 -16.48
CA THR A 800 -1.48 30.58 -16.48
C THR A 800 -0.64 30.07 -17.67
N VAL A 801 0.50 30.73 -17.95
CA VAL A 801 1.44 30.42 -19.06
C VAL A 801 2.87 30.31 -18.51
N GLU A 802 3.69 29.40 -19.07
CA GLU A 802 5.06 29.07 -18.60
C GLU A 802 6.18 29.79 -19.38
N GLN A 803 7.37 29.94 -18.76
CA GLN A 803 8.62 30.36 -19.42
C GLN A 803 9.84 29.51 -18.95
N GLU A 804 10.88 29.39 -19.78
CA GLU A 804 12.06 28.54 -19.55
C GLU A 804 13.32 29.30 -19.03
N GLN A 805 14.32 28.56 -18.53
CA GLN A 805 15.65 29.08 -18.12
C GLN A 805 16.82 28.15 -18.53
N LYS A 806 18.06 28.63 -18.36
CA LYS A 806 19.33 27.93 -18.67
C LYS A 806 20.19 27.64 -17.40
N ARG A 807 21.27 26.86 -17.56
CA ARG A 807 22.26 26.44 -16.55
C ARG A 807 23.67 26.45 -17.12
N ASP A 808 24.69 26.40 -16.25
CA ASP A 808 25.97 25.71 -16.53
C ASP A 808 26.54 25.06 -15.24
N ALA A 809 27.82 24.63 -15.24
CA ALA A 809 28.52 23.67 -14.37
C ALA A 809 28.26 22.19 -14.69
N LYS A 810 27.16 21.88 -15.39
CA LYS A 810 26.72 20.52 -15.76
C LYS A 810 27.62 19.84 -16.82
N THR A 811 28.29 20.64 -17.64
CA THR A 811 28.94 20.25 -18.90
C THR A 811 30.02 19.16 -18.76
N LYS A 812 30.84 19.19 -17.69
CA LYS A 812 31.94 18.21 -17.50
C LYS A 812 31.44 16.78 -17.22
N GLN A 813 30.32 16.64 -16.51
CA GLN A 813 29.70 15.32 -16.23
C GLN A 813 29.00 14.77 -17.47
N GLU A 814 28.35 15.64 -18.25
CA GLU A 814 27.67 15.24 -19.48
C GLU A 814 28.59 14.59 -20.51
N ASP A 815 29.85 15.05 -20.64
CA ASP A 815 30.74 14.54 -21.69
C ASP A 815 31.25 13.11 -21.39
N TYR A 816 31.48 12.79 -20.12
CA TYR A 816 31.71 11.40 -19.68
C TYR A 816 30.48 10.52 -19.95
N TYR A 817 29.27 11.03 -19.67
CA TYR A 817 28.01 10.32 -19.92
C TYR A 817 27.76 10.11 -21.43
N LYS A 818 28.04 11.13 -22.27
CA LYS A 818 27.99 11.03 -23.74
C LYS A 818 28.95 9.96 -24.27
N ALA A 819 30.15 9.83 -23.69
CA ALA A 819 31.15 8.85 -24.11
C ALA A 819 30.75 7.40 -23.78
N PHE A 820 30.21 7.14 -22.58
CA PHE A 820 29.69 5.81 -22.24
C PHE A 820 28.53 5.39 -23.16
N ARG A 821 27.57 6.29 -23.41
CA ARG A 821 26.50 6.07 -24.41
C ARG A 821 27.09 5.59 -25.73
N THR A 822 28.07 6.32 -26.28
CA THR A 822 28.62 6.01 -27.60
C THR A 822 29.20 4.59 -27.63
N ARG A 823 29.90 4.15 -26.58
CA ARG A 823 30.39 2.76 -26.47
C ARG A 823 29.25 1.74 -26.40
N LEU A 824 28.23 1.99 -25.57
CA LEU A 824 27.08 1.10 -25.40
C LEU A 824 26.27 0.96 -26.71
N VAL A 825 25.98 2.07 -27.39
CA VAL A 825 25.26 2.09 -28.67
C VAL A 825 26.08 1.40 -29.77
N LEU A 826 27.40 1.64 -29.85
CA LEU A 826 28.24 0.94 -30.82
C LEU A 826 28.25 -0.58 -30.60
N LEU A 827 28.36 -1.05 -29.35
CA LEU A 827 28.30 -2.49 -29.04
C LEU A 827 26.93 -3.11 -29.37
N TRP A 828 25.85 -2.40 -29.05
CA TRP A 828 24.48 -2.83 -29.34
C TRP A 828 24.19 -2.88 -30.85
N CYS A 829 24.58 -1.86 -31.60
CA CYS A 829 24.47 -1.82 -33.06
C CYS A 829 25.35 -2.87 -33.74
N ALA A 830 26.60 -3.06 -33.28
CA ALA A 830 27.50 -4.06 -33.84
C ALA A 830 26.98 -5.48 -33.61
N SER A 831 26.46 -5.80 -32.41
CA SER A 831 25.90 -7.12 -32.11
C SER A 831 24.59 -7.39 -32.86
N ASN A 832 23.67 -6.42 -32.96
CA ASN A 832 22.47 -6.56 -33.79
C ASN A 832 22.83 -6.68 -35.29
N GLY A 833 23.74 -5.84 -35.80
CA GLY A 833 24.17 -5.87 -37.20
C GLY A 833 24.91 -7.15 -37.58
N LEU A 834 25.70 -7.74 -36.67
CA LEU A 834 26.33 -9.04 -36.85
C LEU A 834 25.28 -10.16 -36.93
N LEU A 835 24.28 -10.17 -36.05
CA LEU A 835 23.19 -11.14 -36.09
C LEU A 835 22.40 -11.06 -37.41
N VAL A 836 22.06 -9.85 -37.85
CA VAL A 836 21.42 -9.64 -39.16
C VAL A 836 22.30 -10.19 -40.28
N SER A 837 23.58 -9.83 -40.30
CA SER A 837 24.54 -10.24 -41.35
C SER A 837 24.69 -11.75 -41.46
N ILE A 838 24.75 -12.47 -40.33
CA ILE A 838 24.86 -13.94 -40.30
C ILE A 838 23.59 -14.61 -40.87
N VAL A 839 22.40 -14.14 -40.48
CA VAL A 839 21.13 -14.74 -40.91
C VAL A 839 20.82 -14.41 -42.38
N THR A 840 21.13 -13.19 -42.86
CA THR A 840 20.90 -12.79 -44.26
C THR A 840 22.02 -13.18 -45.22
N TYR A 841 23.10 -13.81 -44.76
CA TYR A 841 24.23 -14.19 -45.62
C TYR A 841 23.77 -15.15 -46.74
N SER A 842 24.19 -14.86 -47.97
CA SER A 842 23.83 -15.62 -49.18
C SER A 842 24.81 -16.75 -49.53
N GLY A 843 26.03 -16.73 -48.98
CA GLY A 843 27.04 -17.77 -49.22
C GLY A 843 26.76 -19.07 -48.46
N SER A 844 27.38 -20.17 -48.91
CA SER A 844 27.08 -21.55 -48.47
C SER A 844 27.56 -21.93 -47.06
N ASN A 845 28.53 -21.20 -46.49
CA ASN A 845 29.12 -21.52 -45.19
C ASN A 845 28.65 -20.58 -44.07
N LEU A 846 28.89 -21.01 -42.83
CA LEU A 846 28.55 -20.32 -41.57
C LEU A 846 27.02 -20.18 -41.31
N THR A 847 26.23 -21.25 -41.15
CA THR A 847 26.52 -22.70 -41.15
C THR A 847 25.46 -23.45 -41.97
N GLY A 848 25.29 -23.09 -43.24
CA GLY A 848 24.33 -23.73 -44.16
C GLY A 848 23.87 -22.80 -45.29
N THR A 849 22.86 -23.21 -46.04
CA THR A 849 22.22 -22.34 -47.05
C THR A 849 21.37 -21.24 -46.39
N TYR A 850 21.11 -20.15 -47.12
CA TYR A 850 20.20 -19.08 -46.66
C TYR A 850 18.82 -19.60 -46.25
N ASP A 851 18.23 -20.50 -47.04
CA ASP A 851 16.91 -21.11 -46.75
C ASP A 851 16.93 -21.90 -45.43
N SER A 852 17.95 -22.74 -45.24
CA SER A 852 18.12 -23.52 -44.00
C SER A 852 18.36 -22.62 -42.78
N ARG A 853 19.22 -21.58 -42.90
CA ARG A 853 19.47 -20.61 -41.82
C ARG A 853 18.21 -19.82 -41.45
N SER A 854 17.52 -19.25 -42.44
CA SER A 854 16.36 -18.40 -42.22
C SER A 854 15.18 -19.16 -41.62
N LYS A 855 14.87 -20.37 -42.12
CA LYS A 855 13.85 -21.26 -41.53
C LYS A 855 14.19 -21.65 -40.08
N THR A 856 15.45 -22.02 -39.82
CA THR A 856 15.91 -22.41 -38.47
C THR A 856 15.83 -21.24 -37.48
N TYR A 857 16.33 -20.06 -37.88
CA TYR A 857 16.33 -18.87 -37.03
C TYR A 857 14.91 -18.32 -36.79
N LEU A 858 14.06 -18.27 -37.83
CA LEU A 858 12.66 -17.88 -37.67
C LEU A 858 11.93 -18.86 -36.73
N GLY A 859 12.16 -20.16 -36.88
CA GLY A 859 11.67 -21.19 -35.95
C GLY A 859 12.13 -20.96 -34.51
N PHE A 860 13.42 -20.67 -34.29
CA PHE A 860 13.96 -20.35 -32.96
C PHE A 860 13.28 -19.14 -32.32
N VAL A 861 13.13 -18.02 -33.05
CA VAL A 861 12.46 -16.82 -32.55
C VAL A 861 11.00 -17.11 -32.21
N LEU A 862 10.28 -17.76 -33.13
CA LEU A 862 8.85 -18.10 -32.98
C LEU A 862 8.60 -19.04 -31.78
N TRP A 863 9.37 -20.11 -31.64
CA TRP A 863 9.25 -21.03 -30.49
C TRP A 863 9.70 -20.39 -29.16
N SER A 864 10.66 -19.47 -29.19
CA SER A 864 11.08 -18.74 -27.97
C SER A 864 10.01 -17.76 -27.49
N VAL A 865 9.36 -17.01 -28.39
CA VAL A 865 8.22 -16.13 -28.04
C VAL A 865 7.04 -16.95 -27.52
N ALA A 866 6.76 -18.09 -28.15
CA ALA A 866 5.75 -19.04 -27.68
C ALA A 866 6.05 -19.56 -26.26
N PHE A 867 7.29 -19.98 -25.99
CA PHE A 867 7.73 -20.45 -24.68
C PHE A 867 7.65 -19.35 -23.61
N LEU A 868 8.11 -18.13 -23.89
CA LEU A 868 8.02 -17.00 -22.95
C LEU A 868 6.56 -16.65 -22.64
N SER A 869 5.67 -16.72 -23.64
CA SER A 869 4.22 -16.49 -23.46
C SER A 869 3.57 -17.60 -22.63
N ALA A 870 3.92 -18.87 -22.87
CA ALA A 870 3.47 -20.01 -22.09
C ALA A 870 3.93 -19.94 -20.63
N PHE A 871 5.19 -19.55 -20.39
CA PHE A 871 5.74 -19.38 -19.05
C PHE A 871 4.98 -18.32 -18.23
N ARG A 872 4.63 -17.18 -18.85
CA ARG A 872 3.76 -16.18 -18.21
C ARG A 872 2.35 -16.71 -17.93
N PHE A 873 1.76 -17.40 -18.90
CA PHE A 873 0.41 -17.97 -18.78
C PHE A 873 0.27 -19.01 -17.66
N VAL A 874 1.33 -19.78 -17.36
CA VAL A 874 1.35 -20.65 -16.16
C VAL A 874 1.11 -19.83 -14.88
N GLY A 875 1.68 -18.63 -14.78
CA GLY A 875 1.40 -17.68 -13.70
C GLY A 875 -0.06 -17.25 -13.64
N THR A 876 -0.65 -16.89 -14.78
CA THR A 876 -2.08 -16.55 -14.93
C THR A 876 -2.99 -17.67 -14.42
N VAL A 877 -2.70 -18.93 -14.77
CA VAL A 877 -3.50 -20.09 -14.34
C VAL A 877 -3.33 -20.39 -12.85
N LEU A 878 -2.12 -20.26 -12.30
CA LEU A 878 -1.85 -20.52 -10.89
C LEU A 878 -2.45 -19.44 -9.97
N GLU A 879 -2.42 -18.16 -10.35
CA GLU A 879 -2.97 -17.05 -9.56
C GLU A 879 -4.52 -17.04 -9.54
N LEU A 880 -5.17 -17.64 -10.56
CA LEU A 880 -6.62 -17.79 -10.63
C LEU A 880 -7.17 -18.99 -9.85
N GLN A 881 -6.33 -19.94 -9.43
CA GLN A 881 -6.81 -20.98 -8.52
C GLN A 881 -7.17 -20.32 -7.17
N PRO A 882 -8.33 -20.64 -6.58
CA PRO A 882 -8.61 -20.19 -5.20
C PRO A 882 -7.46 -20.68 -4.32
N PRO A 883 -6.88 -19.82 -3.46
CA PRO A 883 -5.63 -20.12 -2.80
C PRO A 883 -5.78 -21.36 -1.93
N LYS A 884 -5.21 -22.48 -2.39
CA LYS A 884 -5.06 -23.68 -1.56
C LYS A 884 -4.29 -23.26 -0.30
N PRO A 885 -4.77 -23.56 0.92
CA PRO A 885 -3.99 -23.32 2.13
C PRO A 885 -2.63 -23.99 1.94
N ALA A 886 -1.56 -23.24 2.21
CA ALA A 886 -0.24 -23.54 1.64
C ALA A 886 0.23 -24.95 2.05
N GLY A 887 0.34 -25.83 1.05
CA GLY A 887 0.62 -27.25 1.25
C GLY A 887 2.00 -27.50 1.86
N THR A 888 2.00 -27.70 3.18
CA THR A 888 2.80 -28.71 3.90
C THR A 888 3.98 -29.32 3.12
N GLY A 889 5.16 -28.72 3.24
CA GLY A 889 6.40 -29.46 3.00
C GLY A 889 6.60 -30.49 4.14
N PRO A 890 7.18 -31.68 3.85
CA PRO A 890 7.49 -32.63 4.91
C PRO A 890 8.61 -32.07 5.80
N GLY A 891 8.36 -31.94 7.11
CA GLY A 891 9.37 -31.51 8.09
C GLY A 891 9.20 -30.10 8.65
N THR A 892 8.01 -29.73 9.11
CA THR A 892 7.79 -28.82 10.27
C THR A 892 6.32 -28.88 10.70
N GLY A 893 6.04 -28.62 11.98
CA GLY A 893 4.72 -28.86 12.58
C GLY A 893 3.58 -28.10 11.91
N VAL A 894 2.60 -28.83 11.35
CA VAL A 894 1.42 -28.25 10.72
C VAL A 894 0.46 -27.75 11.79
N ARG A 895 0.34 -26.43 11.96
CA ARG A 895 -0.71 -25.83 12.78
C ARG A 895 -2.02 -25.83 12.00
N THR A 896 -2.73 -26.96 12.02
CA THR A 896 -4.09 -27.08 11.51
C THR A 896 -5.03 -26.15 12.28
N ASP A 897 -5.98 -25.52 11.58
CA ASP A 897 -7.10 -24.87 12.26
C ASP A 897 -7.88 -25.92 13.07
N PRO A 898 -8.26 -25.62 14.33
CA PRO A 898 -8.86 -26.62 15.20
C PRO A 898 -10.25 -27.03 14.71
N VAL A 899 -10.37 -28.28 14.25
CA VAL A 899 -11.64 -28.89 13.85
C VAL A 899 -12.50 -29.07 15.10
N ALA A 900 -13.37 -28.10 15.37
CA ALA A 900 -14.30 -28.12 16.49
C ALA A 900 -15.28 -29.30 16.34
N THR A 901 -15.10 -30.34 17.15
CA THR A 901 -15.97 -31.52 17.22
C THR A 901 -17.20 -31.22 18.08
N LEU A 902 -18.35 -31.74 17.65
CA LEU A 902 -19.63 -31.60 18.33
C LEU A 902 -20.11 -32.98 18.80
N SER A 903 -20.63 -33.08 20.02
CA SER A 903 -21.21 -34.30 20.57
C SER A 903 -22.36 -33.98 21.51
N THR A 904 -23.26 -34.95 21.70
CA THR A 904 -24.41 -34.84 22.61
C THR A 904 -24.13 -35.64 23.88
N THR A 905 -24.54 -35.12 25.04
CA THR A 905 -24.35 -35.77 26.35
C THR A 905 -25.54 -35.52 27.26
N HIS A 906 -25.78 -36.44 28.20
CA HIS A 906 -26.77 -36.27 29.28
C HIS A 906 -26.14 -35.71 30.57
N LYS A 907 -24.82 -35.47 30.59
CA LYS A 907 -24.13 -34.81 31.71
C LYS A 907 -24.55 -33.34 31.81
N ASP A 908 -24.64 -32.84 33.05
CA ASP A 908 -24.88 -31.43 33.33
C ASP A 908 -23.58 -30.61 33.27
N ALA A 909 -23.66 -29.28 33.30
CA ALA A 909 -22.46 -28.46 33.09
C ALA A 909 -21.37 -28.63 34.16
N ASN A 910 -21.72 -28.97 35.42
CA ASN A 910 -20.71 -29.25 36.43
C ASN A 910 -20.00 -30.57 36.09
N SER A 911 -20.78 -31.61 35.78
CA SER A 911 -20.28 -32.92 35.37
C SER A 911 -19.38 -32.86 34.12
N VAL A 912 -19.69 -31.98 33.16
CA VAL A 912 -18.86 -31.75 31.98
C VAL A 912 -17.55 -31.03 32.31
N LEU A 913 -17.53 -30.08 33.27
CA LEU A 913 -16.26 -29.47 33.71
C LEU A 913 -15.33 -30.51 34.38
N LEU A 914 -15.89 -31.51 35.05
CA LEU A 914 -15.12 -32.56 35.73
C LEU A 914 -14.43 -33.55 34.78
N ASP A 915 -14.90 -33.66 33.53
CA ASP A 915 -14.32 -34.54 32.48
C ASP A 915 -12.99 -34.02 31.90
N TYR A 916 -12.65 -32.74 32.13
CA TYR A 916 -11.47 -32.07 31.58
C TYR A 916 -10.47 -31.63 32.67
N PRO A 917 -9.19 -31.36 32.33
CA PRO A 917 -8.24 -30.80 33.29
C PRO A 917 -8.70 -29.45 33.86
N PRO A 918 -8.23 -29.07 35.07
CA PRO A 918 -8.52 -27.76 35.68
C PRO A 918 -8.20 -26.57 34.76
N GLY A 919 -8.78 -25.40 35.03
CA GLY A 919 -8.72 -24.27 34.11
C GLY A 919 -9.90 -23.31 34.23
N ALA A 920 -9.78 -22.18 33.53
CA ALA A 920 -10.72 -21.06 33.60
C ALA A 920 -12.07 -21.41 32.96
N TYR A 921 -13.18 -21.18 33.67
CA TYR A 921 -14.52 -21.36 33.11
C TYR A 921 -15.44 -20.14 33.31
N THR A 922 -16.47 -20.03 32.47
CA THR A 922 -17.53 -19.03 32.61
C THR A 922 -18.88 -19.66 32.27
N ALA A 923 -19.88 -19.41 33.11
CA ALA A 923 -21.25 -19.91 32.93
C ALA A 923 -22.20 -18.75 32.65
N MET A 924 -22.81 -18.78 31.47
CA MET A 924 -23.64 -17.77 30.82
C MET A 924 -25.11 -18.23 30.76
N ARG A 925 -26.04 -17.30 30.47
CA ARG A 925 -27.42 -17.63 30.11
C ARG A 925 -27.83 -16.94 28.82
N THR A 926 -28.71 -17.57 28.05
CA THR A 926 -29.38 -16.88 26.93
C THR A 926 -30.49 -15.96 27.43
N PHE A 927 -30.88 -15.04 26.56
CA PHE A 927 -32.14 -14.32 26.58
C PHE A 927 -32.74 -14.31 25.15
N HIS A 928 -34.02 -14.61 25.06
CA HIS A 928 -34.79 -14.70 23.81
C HIS A 928 -34.21 -15.69 22.79
N ARG A 929 -33.41 -16.69 23.23
CA ARG A 929 -32.60 -17.63 22.43
C ARG A 929 -31.52 -17.01 21.52
N LEU A 930 -31.70 -15.76 21.08
CA LEU A 930 -30.85 -15.06 20.10
C LEU A 930 -29.53 -14.52 20.69
N GLY A 931 -29.46 -14.26 22.00
CA GLY A 931 -28.30 -13.61 22.61
C GLY A 931 -27.96 -14.07 24.02
N ILE A 932 -26.78 -13.66 24.48
CA ILE A 932 -26.26 -13.92 25.84
C ILE A 932 -26.15 -12.60 26.61
N MET A 933 -26.54 -12.61 27.88
CA MET A 933 -26.39 -11.46 28.78
C MET A 933 -24.91 -11.24 29.14
N ASP A 934 -24.42 -10.02 28.88
CA ASP A 934 -23.03 -9.56 29.10
C ASP A 934 -21.96 -10.53 28.56
N PHE A 935 -22.11 -10.97 27.31
CA PHE A 935 -21.18 -11.90 26.68
C PHE A 935 -19.73 -11.39 26.70
N SER A 936 -19.51 -10.10 26.46
CA SER A 936 -18.21 -9.43 26.57
C SER A 936 -17.62 -9.53 27.98
N GLY A 937 -18.38 -9.22 29.03
CA GLY A 937 -17.96 -9.37 30.42
C GLY A 937 -17.70 -10.83 30.81
N HIS A 938 -18.48 -11.77 30.25
CA HIS A 938 -18.26 -13.20 30.43
C HIS A 938 -16.96 -13.72 29.79
N VAL A 939 -16.59 -13.22 28.61
CA VAL A 939 -15.30 -13.50 27.96
C VAL A 939 -14.15 -12.80 28.69
N ALA A 940 -14.32 -11.55 29.10
CA ALA A 940 -13.31 -10.82 29.85
C ALA A 940 -12.97 -11.50 31.19
N ARG A 941 -13.97 -12.03 31.92
CA ARG A 941 -13.73 -12.84 33.13
C ARG A 941 -13.05 -14.18 32.83
N LEU A 942 -13.36 -14.82 31.69
CA LEU A 942 -12.72 -16.06 31.27
C LEU A 942 -11.22 -15.85 31.05
N ALA A 943 -10.85 -14.81 30.29
CA ALA A 943 -9.47 -14.38 30.08
C ALA A 943 -8.78 -13.99 31.41
N ASN A 944 -9.42 -13.17 32.25
CA ASN A 944 -8.88 -12.75 33.54
C ASN A 944 -8.62 -13.92 34.51
N SER A 945 -9.49 -14.94 34.49
CA SER A 945 -9.29 -16.15 35.30
C SER A 945 -8.12 -16.98 34.77
N LEU A 946 -7.97 -17.08 33.45
CA LEU A 946 -6.86 -17.78 32.80
C LEU A 946 -5.48 -17.12 33.04
N SER A 947 -5.46 -15.84 33.42
CA SER A 947 -4.25 -15.12 33.85
C SER A 947 -3.94 -15.26 35.34
N GLN A 948 -4.81 -15.88 36.14
CA GLN A 948 -4.62 -16.12 37.59
C GLN A 948 -4.41 -17.60 37.91
N ILE A 949 -5.00 -18.50 37.11
CA ILE A 949 -4.85 -19.94 37.28
C ILE A 949 -3.45 -20.38 36.83
N HIS A 950 -2.75 -21.01 37.76
CA HIS A 950 -1.51 -21.74 37.49
C HIS A 950 -1.90 -23.17 37.12
N PHE A 951 -1.35 -23.67 36.01
CA PHE A 951 -1.61 -25.05 35.58
C PHE A 951 -0.56 -25.94 36.25
N PRO A 952 -0.95 -26.92 37.08
CA PRO A 952 0.01 -27.74 37.81
C PRO A 952 0.85 -28.60 36.86
N GLU A 953 2.07 -28.89 37.29
CA GLU A 953 2.98 -29.85 36.66
C GLU A 953 2.25 -31.19 36.45
N SER A 954 2.44 -31.81 35.28
CA SER A 954 1.78 -33.07 34.95
C SER A 954 2.74 -34.25 35.09
N ASP A 955 2.37 -35.25 35.89
CA ASP A 955 3.16 -36.46 36.13
C ASP A 955 3.53 -37.19 34.82
N ARG A 956 4.76 -36.98 34.34
CA ARG A 956 5.31 -37.59 33.12
C ARG A 956 6.21 -38.80 33.36
N GLU A 957 6.28 -39.31 34.59
CA GLU A 957 7.14 -40.45 34.99
C GLU A 957 6.93 -41.74 34.17
N ILE A 958 5.82 -41.87 33.43
CA ILE A 958 5.50 -43.07 32.63
C ILE A 958 6.19 -43.05 31.24
N ALA A 959 6.81 -41.93 30.82
CA ALA A 959 7.31 -41.75 29.44
C ALA A 959 8.85 -41.78 29.26
N GLY A 960 9.65 -41.64 30.32
CA GLY A 960 11.10 -41.89 30.28
C GLY A 960 11.96 -40.89 29.48
N GLU A 961 11.49 -39.65 29.25
CA GLU A 961 12.28 -38.57 28.64
C GLU A 961 12.54 -37.43 29.64
N ASP A 962 13.81 -37.09 29.87
CA ASP A 962 14.25 -36.01 30.77
C ASP A 962 13.95 -34.62 30.20
N VAL A 963 12.68 -34.18 30.30
CA VAL A 963 12.27 -32.80 30.01
C VAL A 963 12.48 -31.92 31.23
N LYS A 964 13.07 -30.74 31.07
CA LYS A 964 13.25 -29.77 32.16
C LYS A 964 11.95 -29.05 32.49
N VAL A 965 11.62 -28.99 33.78
CA VAL A 965 10.41 -28.34 34.31
C VAL A 965 10.26 -26.89 33.84
N GLU A 966 11.35 -26.12 33.79
CA GLU A 966 11.36 -24.72 33.34
C GLU A 966 10.87 -24.52 31.89
N ASP A 967 11.00 -25.53 31.02
CA ASP A 967 10.52 -25.47 29.63
C ASP A 967 9.00 -25.78 29.54
N GLU A 968 8.43 -26.56 30.47
CA GLU A 968 7.01 -26.95 30.44
C GLU A 968 6.10 -25.77 30.83
N GLU A 969 6.35 -25.11 31.96
CA GLU A 969 5.53 -23.96 32.41
C GLU A 969 5.55 -22.83 31.37
N ARG A 970 6.72 -22.62 30.73
CA ARG A 970 6.89 -21.69 29.63
C ARG A 970 6.04 -22.08 28.41
N VAL A 971 6.06 -23.34 27.98
CA VAL A 971 5.25 -23.82 26.84
C VAL A 971 3.76 -23.66 27.09
N VAL A 972 3.28 -23.93 28.32
CA VAL A 972 1.88 -23.71 28.71
C VAL A 972 1.54 -22.20 28.71
N ASN A 973 2.40 -21.36 29.27
CA ASN A 973 2.20 -19.91 29.33
C ASN A 973 2.21 -19.25 27.93
N ASP A 974 3.18 -19.58 27.07
CA ASP A 974 3.27 -19.10 25.69
C ASP A 974 2.09 -19.63 24.84
N GLY A 975 1.67 -20.87 25.07
CA GLY A 975 0.53 -21.50 24.39
C GLY A 975 -0.83 -20.91 24.77
N LEU A 976 -1.01 -20.49 26.03
CA LEU A 976 -2.23 -19.86 26.54
C LEU A 976 -2.24 -18.32 26.43
N ALA A 977 -1.11 -17.67 26.17
CA ALA A 977 -1.02 -16.21 25.99
C ALA A 977 -2.06 -15.63 24.98
N PRO A 978 -2.38 -16.29 23.83
CA PRO A 978 -3.44 -15.82 22.94
C PRO A 978 -4.86 -15.87 23.52
N PHE A 979 -5.09 -16.67 24.56
CA PHE A 979 -6.36 -16.87 25.24
C PHE A 979 -6.51 -16.00 26.50
N ARG A 980 -5.39 -15.50 27.06
CA ARG A 980 -5.38 -14.49 28.13
C ARG A 980 -5.73 -13.07 27.64
N ASP A 981 -5.70 -12.85 26.33
CA ASP A 981 -6.24 -11.64 25.67
C ASP A 981 -7.75 -11.80 25.42
N SER A 982 -8.56 -10.98 26.09
CA SER A 982 -10.03 -11.03 25.98
C SER A 982 -10.58 -10.71 24.58
N THR A 983 -9.89 -9.88 23.79
CA THR A 983 -10.30 -9.51 22.43
C THR A 983 -10.02 -10.65 21.45
N LYS A 984 -8.87 -11.32 21.58
CA LYS A 984 -8.54 -12.53 20.82
C LYS A 984 -9.47 -13.68 21.22
N LEU A 985 -9.62 -13.93 22.53
CA LEU A 985 -10.48 -14.98 23.08
C LEU A 985 -11.94 -14.84 22.65
N ARG A 986 -12.48 -13.61 22.56
CA ARG A 986 -13.87 -13.36 22.12
C ARG A 986 -14.16 -13.98 20.76
N VAL A 987 -13.20 -13.98 19.83
CA VAL A 987 -13.39 -14.55 18.49
C VAL A 987 -13.61 -16.06 18.57
N THR A 988 -12.70 -16.77 19.24
CA THR A 988 -12.75 -18.24 19.38
C THR A 988 -13.97 -18.68 20.20
N VAL A 989 -14.27 -17.98 21.30
CA VAL A 989 -15.45 -18.28 22.12
C VAL A 989 -16.74 -18.00 21.36
N THR A 990 -16.82 -16.93 20.54
CA THR A 990 -18.02 -16.65 19.72
C THR A 990 -18.32 -17.78 18.74
N ASP A 991 -17.31 -18.32 18.06
CA ASP A 991 -17.48 -19.42 17.11
C ASP A 991 -17.99 -20.70 17.79
N VAL A 992 -17.33 -21.15 18.86
CA VAL A 992 -17.71 -22.38 19.57
C VAL A 992 -19.07 -22.22 20.29
N VAL A 993 -19.37 -21.04 20.84
CA VAL A 993 -20.68 -20.74 21.45
C VAL A 993 -21.81 -20.69 20.41
N LYS A 994 -21.60 -20.07 19.23
CA LYS A 994 -22.57 -20.12 18.12
C LYS A 994 -22.85 -21.57 17.70
N LYS A 995 -21.80 -22.39 17.54
CA LYS A 995 -21.92 -23.80 17.14
C LYS A 995 -22.73 -24.63 18.14
N VAL A 996 -22.43 -24.54 19.44
CA VAL A 996 -23.17 -25.31 20.47
C VAL A 996 -24.59 -24.79 20.66
N LEU A 997 -24.83 -23.48 20.57
CA LEU A 997 -26.19 -22.92 20.66
C LEU A 997 -27.06 -23.30 19.46
N LYS A 998 -26.53 -23.25 18.23
CA LYS A 998 -27.28 -23.69 17.04
C LYS A 998 -27.65 -25.16 17.17
N ALA A 999 -26.69 -26.04 17.50
CA ALA A 999 -26.97 -27.46 17.72
C ALA A 999 -28.00 -27.73 18.84
N TYR A 1000 -27.95 -26.97 19.93
CA TYR A 1000 -28.87 -27.11 21.06
C TYR A 1000 -30.32 -26.72 20.73
N PHE A 1001 -30.53 -25.69 19.90
CA PHE A 1001 -31.86 -25.26 19.49
C PHE A 1001 -32.41 -26.01 18.27
N ASP A 1002 -31.57 -26.36 17.30
CA ASP A 1002 -31.92 -27.15 16.10
C ASP A 1002 -32.43 -28.56 16.50
N GLY A 1003 -31.80 -29.19 17.49
CA GLY A 1003 -32.24 -30.47 18.06
C GLY A 1003 -33.58 -30.44 18.83
N LYS A 1004 -34.28 -29.30 18.89
CA LYS A 1004 -35.60 -29.17 19.54
C LYS A 1004 -36.64 -28.68 18.53
N GLY A 1005 -37.28 -29.64 17.87
CA GLY A 1005 -38.20 -29.41 16.75
C GLY A 1005 -39.37 -28.46 17.07
N LYS A 1006 -39.84 -27.78 16.01
CA LYS A 1006 -40.90 -26.77 16.03
C LYS A 1006 -42.26 -27.38 16.43
N GLY A 1007 -42.57 -27.46 17.72
CA GLY A 1007 -43.83 -28.07 18.19
C GLY A 1007 -44.18 -28.09 19.69
N GLN A 1008 -43.49 -27.33 20.56
CA GLN A 1008 -43.90 -27.15 21.97
C GLN A 1008 -43.87 -25.66 22.36
N GLU A 1009 -44.87 -25.20 23.12
CA GLU A 1009 -45.16 -23.76 23.24
C GLU A 1009 -44.24 -22.99 24.21
N GLU A 1010 -43.48 -23.67 25.08
CA GLU A 1010 -42.43 -23.04 25.90
C GLU A 1010 -41.05 -23.63 25.58
N PHE A 1011 -40.24 -22.89 24.80
CA PHE A 1011 -38.82 -23.20 24.61
C PHE A 1011 -37.99 -22.52 25.71
N PRO A 1012 -37.44 -23.26 26.70
CA PRO A 1012 -36.67 -22.65 27.77
C PRO A 1012 -35.32 -22.10 27.27
N GLU A 1013 -34.85 -21.04 27.93
CA GLU A 1013 -33.50 -20.51 27.76
C GLU A 1013 -32.42 -21.57 28.04
N ALA A 1014 -31.22 -21.38 27.50
CA ALA A 1014 -30.07 -22.24 27.76
C ALA A 1014 -29.11 -21.62 28.79
N LYS A 1015 -28.52 -22.47 29.63
CA LYS A 1015 -27.28 -22.17 30.37
C LYS A 1015 -26.11 -22.65 29.51
N VAL A 1016 -25.21 -21.74 29.15
CA VAL A 1016 -24.04 -22.05 28.32
C VAL A 1016 -22.79 -21.96 29.19
N THR A 1017 -22.02 -23.04 29.27
CA THR A 1017 -20.77 -23.08 30.05
C THR A 1017 -19.60 -23.26 29.10
N VAL A 1018 -18.55 -22.44 29.26
CA VAL A 1018 -17.32 -22.48 28.46
C VAL A 1018 -16.12 -22.66 29.39
N LEU A 1019 -15.23 -23.59 29.05
CA LEU A 1019 -13.98 -23.91 29.75
C LEU A 1019 -12.80 -23.69 28.81
N CYS A 1020 -11.74 -23.05 29.30
CA CYS A 1020 -10.44 -22.94 28.64
C CYS A 1020 -9.37 -23.57 29.54
N THR A 1021 -8.67 -24.59 29.05
CA THR A 1021 -7.69 -25.39 29.80
C THR A 1021 -6.51 -25.82 28.91
N TRP A 1022 -5.49 -26.45 29.47
CA TRP A 1022 -4.40 -27.07 28.73
C TRP A 1022 -4.63 -28.58 28.58
N ASN A 1023 -4.57 -29.10 27.35
CA ASN A 1023 -4.57 -30.54 27.10
C ASN A 1023 -3.13 -31.04 27.01
N VAL A 1024 -2.63 -31.58 28.13
CA VAL A 1024 -1.29 -32.19 28.27
C VAL A 1024 -1.02 -33.24 27.18
N LYS A 1025 -2.01 -34.07 26.82
CA LYS A 1025 -1.83 -35.18 25.86
C LYS A 1025 -1.62 -34.71 24.41
N SER A 1026 -2.13 -33.53 24.06
CA SER A 1026 -1.90 -32.91 22.74
C SER A 1026 -0.93 -31.73 22.79
N ASN A 1027 -0.34 -31.46 23.96
CA ASN A 1027 0.48 -30.29 24.28
C ASN A 1027 -0.09 -28.96 23.69
N ALA A 1028 -1.38 -28.73 23.91
CA ALA A 1028 -2.11 -27.65 23.24
C ALA A 1028 -3.28 -27.10 24.08
N PRO A 1029 -3.69 -25.83 23.87
CA PRO A 1029 -4.82 -25.24 24.57
C PRO A 1029 -6.14 -25.81 24.06
N LEU A 1030 -7.06 -26.11 24.98
CA LEU A 1030 -8.36 -26.71 24.71
C LEU A 1030 -9.48 -25.75 25.15
N LEU A 1031 -10.43 -25.50 24.25
CA LEU A 1031 -11.63 -24.71 24.50
C LEU A 1031 -12.88 -25.59 24.33
N VAL A 1032 -13.68 -25.71 25.37
CA VAL A 1032 -14.91 -26.53 25.40
C VAL A 1032 -16.10 -25.62 25.64
N ALA A 1033 -17.22 -25.83 24.93
CA ALA A 1033 -18.50 -25.21 25.25
C ALA A 1033 -19.60 -26.26 25.35
N HIS A 1034 -20.50 -26.09 26.31
CA HIS A 1034 -21.63 -26.97 26.58
C HIS A 1034 -22.89 -26.14 26.86
N ALA A 1035 -24.05 -26.60 26.38
CA ALA A 1035 -25.34 -25.95 26.58
C ALA A 1035 -26.35 -26.93 27.22
N GLU A 1036 -26.93 -26.54 28.35
CA GLU A 1036 -27.98 -27.29 29.05
C GLU A 1036 -29.25 -26.42 29.23
N PRO A 1037 -30.44 -26.99 29.49
CA PRO A 1037 -31.62 -26.21 29.84
C PRO A 1037 -31.37 -25.33 31.08
N LEU A 1038 -31.79 -24.06 31.04
CA LEU A 1038 -31.70 -23.17 32.19
C LEU A 1038 -32.69 -23.60 33.27
N LYS A 1039 -32.21 -24.33 34.28
CA LYS A 1039 -32.96 -24.72 35.47
C LYS A 1039 -33.43 -23.46 36.21
N ALA A 1040 -34.73 -23.17 36.17
CA ALA A 1040 -35.34 -22.06 36.91
C ALA A 1040 -35.32 -22.35 38.43
N PRO A 1041 -35.27 -21.32 39.30
CA PRO A 1041 -35.54 -21.50 40.73
C PRO A 1041 -36.94 -22.08 40.94
N LYS A 1042 -37.07 -23.12 41.78
CA LYS A 1042 -38.38 -23.70 42.12
C LYS A 1042 -39.26 -22.75 42.95
N GLU A 1043 -38.62 -21.90 43.75
CA GLU A 1043 -39.25 -21.07 44.77
C GLU A 1043 -38.86 -19.59 44.58
N ARG A 1044 -39.72 -18.66 45.03
CA ARG A 1044 -39.52 -17.20 44.89
C ARG A 1044 -38.39 -16.68 45.78
N ARG A 1045 -38.05 -17.43 46.83
CA ARG A 1045 -37.04 -17.18 47.86
C ARG A 1045 -36.23 -18.47 48.09
N CYS A 1046 -35.13 -18.41 48.84
CA CYS A 1046 -34.29 -19.58 49.15
C CYS A 1046 -34.00 -19.79 50.64
N LYS A 1047 -33.71 -21.04 51.01
CA LYS A 1047 -33.01 -21.41 52.25
C LYS A 1047 -31.52 -21.58 51.96
N VAL A 1048 -30.68 -21.02 52.83
CA VAL A 1048 -29.22 -21.17 52.77
C VAL A 1048 -28.67 -21.59 54.13
N GLU A 1049 -27.48 -22.16 54.14
CA GLU A 1049 -26.85 -22.79 55.31
C GLU A 1049 -25.41 -22.28 55.41
N VAL A 1050 -24.98 -21.85 56.60
CA VAL A 1050 -23.61 -21.34 56.76
C VAL A 1050 -22.66 -22.52 56.98
N HIS A 1051 -21.89 -22.86 55.95
CA HIS A 1051 -21.02 -24.04 55.94
C HIS A 1051 -19.83 -23.87 54.99
N GLY A 1052 -18.65 -24.31 55.42
CA GLY A 1052 -17.40 -24.20 54.68
C GLY A 1052 -16.65 -22.87 54.83
N SER A 1053 -15.32 -22.93 54.74
CA SER A 1053 -14.41 -21.79 54.88
C SER A 1053 -14.20 -21.00 53.56
N PRO A 1054 -13.66 -19.76 53.59
CA PRO A 1054 -13.49 -18.95 52.39
C PRO A 1054 -12.47 -19.54 51.38
N ARG A 1055 -12.66 -19.22 50.10
CA ARG A 1055 -11.84 -19.73 48.98
C ARG A 1055 -10.46 -19.08 48.93
N HIS A 1056 -9.39 -19.88 48.84
CA HIS A 1056 -8.02 -19.38 48.68
C HIS A 1056 -7.82 -18.48 47.44
N HIS A 1057 -8.36 -18.85 46.27
CA HIS A 1057 -8.29 -18.07 45.03
C HIS A 1057 -9.68 -17.59 44.59
N ALA A 1058 -10.32 -16.75 45.42
CA ALA A 1058 -11.70 -16.32 45.21
C ALA A 1058 -11.93 -15.56 43.88
N THR A 1059 -11.00 -14.68 43.51
CA THR A 1059 -11.08 -13.78 42.33
C THR A 1059 -11.11 -14.50 40.98
N ALA A 1060 -10.54 -15.70 40.89
CA ALA A 1060 -10.50 -16.51 39.67
C ALA A 1060 -11.71 -17.46 39.60
N LYS A 1061 -12.26 -17.65 38.39
CA LYS A 1061 -13.29 -18.67 38.14
C LYS A 1061 -12.66 -19.97 37.63
N ASP A 1062 -11.94 -20.63 38.51
CA ASP A 1062 -11.30 -21.93 38.26
C ASP A 1062 -12.29 -23.08 38.41
N SER A 1063 -12.24 -24.03 37.49
CA SER A 1063 -12.99 -25.28 37.54
C SER A 1063 -12.49 -26.23 38.64
N GLN A 1064 -11.28 -26.03 39.18
CA GLN A 1064 -10.83 -26.72 40.40
C GLN A 1064 -11.81 -26.51 41.57
N TRP A 1065 -12.35 -25.30 41.75
CA TRP A 1065 -13.36 -25.04 42.80
C TRP A 1065 -14.65 -25.87 42.64
N VAL A 1066 -14.95 -26.39 41.45
CA VAL A 1066 -16.08 -27.31 41.22
C VAL A 1066 -15.76 -28.73 41.72
N ARG A 1067 -14.46 -29.10 41.78
CA ARG A 1067 -13.98 -30.33 42.44
C ARG A 1067 -13.98 -30.15 43.95
N ASP A 1068 -13.34 -29.09 44.44
CA ASP A 1068 -13.13 -28.84 45.88
C ASP A 1068 -14.45 -28.79 46.66
N ARG A 1069 -15.43 -28.04 46.14
CA ARG A 1069 -16.71 -27.83 46.83
C ARG A 1069 -17.70 -28.99 46.68
N ALA A 1070 -17.38 -30.04 45.91
CA ALA A 1070 -18.30 -31.15 45.68
C ALA A 1070 -18.61 -31.94 46.97
N ALA A 1071 -17.67 -31.97 47.92
CA ALA A 1071 -17.91 -32.48 49.26
C ALA A 1071 -18.92 -31.62 50.03
N LEU A 1072 -18.73 -30.29 50.05
CA LEU A 1072 -19.64 -29.33 50.68
C LEU A 1072 -21.05 -29.39 50.07
N GLU A 1073 -21.17 -29.52 48.74
CA GLU A 1073 -22.47 -29.71 48.06
C GLU A 1073 -23.17 -31.01 48.45
N ALA A 1074 -22.44 -32.05 48.88
CA ALA A 1074 -23.00 -33.34 49.31
C ALA A 1074 -23.38 -33.39 50.80
N GLU A 1075 -22.82 -32.50 51.63
CA GLU A 1075 -23.11 -32.39 53.07
C GLU A 1075 -24.36 -31.53 53.37
N LEU A 1076 -24.80 -30.70 52.41
CA LEU A 1076 -25.94 -29.79 52.58
C LEU A 1076 -27.28 -30.50 52.84
N SER A 1077 -28.10 -29.89 53.70
CA SER A 1077 -29.45 -30.39 53.97
C SER A 1077 -30.35 -30.30 52.73
N LYS A 1078 -31.21 -31.32 52.51
CA LYS A 1078 -31.97 -31.52 51.24
C LYS A 1078 -32.95 -30.39 50.87
N ASP A 1079 -33.29 -29.52 51.82
CA ASP A 1079 -34.13 -28.33 51.67
C ASP A 1079 -33.30 -27.02 51.56
N THR A 1080 -31.98 -27.08 51.62
CA THR A 1080 -31.07 -25.94 51.38
C THR A 1080 -30.77 -25.77 49.89
N ASN A 1081 -30.72 -24.53 49.42
CA ASN A 1081 -30.38 -24.19 48.03
C ASN A 1081 -28.88 -23.95 47.78
N GLU A 1082 -28.12 -23.53 48.79
CA GLU A 1082 -26.68 -23.23 48.71
C GLU A 1082 -26.05 -23.03 50.10
N ALA A 1083 -24.75 -23.29 50.24
CA ALA A 1083 -23.98 -22.90 51.42
C ALA A 1083 -23.43 -21.47 51.30
N LEU A 1084 -23.33 -20.75 52.42
CA LEU A 1084 -22.59 -19.50 52.56
C LEU A 1084 -21.26 -19.75 53.29
N LEU A 1085 -20.15 -19.27 52.71
CA LEU A 1085 -18.81 -19.44 53.29
C LEU A 1085 -18.55 -18.42 54.40
N LEU A 1086 -18.03 -18.91 55.53
CA LEU A 1086 -17.77 -18.15 56.76
C LEU A 1086 -16.28 -18.24 57.14
N ASP A 1087 -15.67 -17.11 57.51
CA ASP A 1087 -14.49 -17.15 58.37
C ASP A 1087 -14.93 -17.23 59.84
N ASP A 1088 -14.68 -18.38 60.48
CA ASP A 1088 -15.04 -18.63 61.88
C ASP A 1088 -14.40 -17.63 62.85
N ALA A 1089 -13.18 -17.15 62.56
CA ALA A 1089 -12.43 -16.28 63.46
C ALA A 1089 -13.06 -14.88 63.57
N SER A 1090 -13.38 -14.24 62.43
CA SER A 1090 -14.02 -12.92 62.41
C SER A 1090 -15.55 -12.98 62.50
N GLN A 1091 -16.17 -14.11 62.11
CA GLN A 1091 -17.60 -14.29 61.82
C GLN A 1091 -18.09 -13.51 60.58
N ASN A 1092 -17.20 -13.30 59.61
CA ASN A 1092 -17.49 -12.64 58.32
C ASN A 1092 -17.98 -13.65 57.26
N LEU A 1093 -19.11 -13.36 56.62
CA LEU A 1093 -19.55 -14.07 55.41
C LEU A 1093 -18.88 -13.49 54.16
N TYR A 1094 -18.48 -14.37 53.25
CA TYR A 1094 -17.78 -14.00 52.00
C TYR A 1094 -18.72 -14.11 50.79
N GLU A 1095 -18.84 -15.31 50.24
CA GLU A 1095 -19.73 -15.67 49.13
C GLU A 1095 -20.31 -17.07 49.36
N GLY A 1096 -21.30 -17.48 48.56
CA GLY A 1096 -21.79 -18.85 48.53
C GLY A 1096 -21.09 -19.69 47.45
N LEU A 1097 -21.26 -21.01 47.52
CA LEU A 1097 -20.52 -21.99 46.70
C LEU A 1097 -20.47 -21.68 45.18
N SER A 1098 -21.53 -21.07 44.65
CA SER A 1098 -21.64 -20.60 43.25
C SER A 1098 -22.25 -19.20 43.09
N SER A 1099 -22.36 -18.41 44.17
CA SER A 1099 -23.11 -17.14 44.21
C SER A 1099 -22.45 -16.05 45.05
N ASN A 1100 -22.56 -14.77 44.67
CA ASN A 1100 -22.25 -13.67 45.59
C ASN A 1100 -23.38 -13.48 46.61
N PHE A 1101 -23.05 -13.05 47.84
CA PHE A 1101 -23.98 -12.87 48.96
C PHE A 1101 -24.11 -11.39 49.36
N TYR A 1102 -25.33 -10.99 49.76
CA TYR A 1102 -25.69 -9.62 50.11
C TYR A 1102 -26.64 -9.59 51.31
N ALA A 1103 -26.50 -8.57 52.14
CA ALA A 1103 -27.48 -8.16 53.14
C ALA A 1103 -27.97 -6.73 52.87
N PHE A 1104 -29.21 -6.40 53.28
CA PHE A 1104 -29.67 -5.01 53.35
C PHE A 1104 -29.68 -4.56 54.82
N ASP A 1105 -28.73 -3.71 55.19
CA ASP A 1105 -28.54 -3.24 56.57
C ASP A 1105 -29.48 -2.07 56.87
N ARG A 1106 -30.38 -2.27 57.82
CA ARG A 1106 -31.43 -1.29 58.17
C ARG A 1106 -30.84 -0.04 58.84
N GLN A 1107 -29.68 -0.13 59.49
CA GLN A 1107 -29.07 1.00 60.21
C GLN A 1107 -28.39 1.99 59.25
N SER A 1108 -27.69 1.47 58.24
CA SER A 1108 -27.05 2.28 57.19
C SER A 1108 -27.95 2.55 55.97
N GLN A 1109 -29.09 1.85 55.85
CA GLN A 1109 -29.97 1.88 54.68
C GLN A 1109 -29.23 1.50 53.38
N SER A 1110 -28.32 0.52 53.48
CA SER A 1110 -27.37 0.17 52.41
C SER A 1110 -27.32 -1.33 52.12
N VAL A 1111 -26.91 -1.67 50.89
CA VAL A 1111 -26.59 -3.05 50.50
C VAL A 1111 -25.16 -3.35 50.93
N VAL A 1112 -25.00 -4.33 51.82
CA VAL A 1112 -23.71 -4.77 52.37
C VAL A 1112 -23.25 -6.04 51.65
N THR A 1113 -22.00 -6.03 51.17
CA THR A 1113 -21.37 -7.14 50.44
C THR A 1113 -19.87 -7.20 50.75
N ALA A 1114 -19.31 -8.41 50.73
CA ALA A 1114 -17.87 -8.60 50.89
C ALA A 1114 -17.05 -7.77 49.85
N PRO A 1115 -15.84 -7.32 50.23
CA PRO A 1115 -14.91 -6.62 49.33
C PRO A 1115 -14.65 -7.34 48.00
N LEU A 1116 -14.54 -6.57 46.91
CA LEU A 1116 -14.51 -7.08 45.52
C LEU A 1116 -13.20 -7.79 45.10
N ASP A 1117 -12.20 -7.78 45.98
CA ASP A 1117 -10.95 -8.55 45.90
C ASP A 1117 -11.03 -9.89 46.66
N SER A 1118 -11.98 -10.00 47.58
CA SER A 1118 -12.13 -11.12 48.52
C SER A 1118 -13.15 -12.17 48.06
N VAL A 1119 -13.90 -11.88 46.98
CA VAL A 1119 -14.94 -12.74 46.39
C VAL A 1119 -14.85 -12.75 44.86
N LEU A 1120 -15.50 -13.73 44.22
CA LEU A 1120 -15.56 -13.79 42.77
C LEU A 1120 -16.43 -12.68 42.22
N GLN A 1121 -15.90 -11.79 41.37
CA GLN A 1121 -16.71 -10.75 40.73
C GLN A 1121 -17.71 -11.33 39.70
N GLY A 1122 -18.90 -11.71 40.18
CA GLY A 1122 -19.98 -12.26 39.38
C GLY A 1122 -20.53 -11.28 38.35
N THR A 1123 -21.12 -11.81 37.27
CA THR A 1123 -21.75 -10.95 36.26
C THR A 1123 -22.93 -10.21 36.86
N ILE A 1124 -23.76 -10.92 37.64
CA ILE A 1124 -24.94 -10.33 38.30
C ILE A 1124 -24.55 -9.37 39.42
N LEU A 1125 -23.41 -9.58 40.11
CA LEU A 1125 -22.83 -8.59 41.02
C LEU A 1125 -22.63 -7.24 40.30
N LYS A 1126 -22.05 -7.24 39.10
CA LYS A 1126 -21.84 -6.00 38.31
C LYS A 1126 -23.15 -5.39 37.78
N VAL A 1127 -24.23 -6.17 37.69
CA VAL A 1127 -25.58 -5.66 37.38
C VAL A 1127 -26.26 -5.09 38.64
N VAL A 1128 -26.13 -5.74 39.80
CA VAL A 1128 -26.64 -5.25 41.10
C VAL A 1128 -26.00 -3.91 41.43
N LEU A 1129 -24.68 -3.77 41.35
CA LEU A 1129 -23.99 -2.51 41.65
C LEU A 1129 -24.51 -1.36 40.78
N ALA A 1130 -24.63 -1.57 39.46
CA ALA A 1130 -25.16 -0.58 38.53
C ALA A 1130 -26.66 -0.28 38.74
N VAL A 1131 -27.44 -1.24 39.26
CA VAL A 1131 -28.85 -1.03 39.64
C VAL A 1131 -28.95 -0.24 40.93
N CYS A 1132 -28.16 -0.55 41.95
CA CYS A 1132 -28.12 0.19 43.21
C CYS A 1132 -27.68 1.64 42.97
N GLU A 1133 -26.60 1.87 42.23
CA GLU A 1133 -26.14 3.20 41.80
C GLU A 1133 -27.27 3.98 41.10
N LYS A 1134 -27.90 3.39 40.09
CA LYS A 1134 -29.00 3.99 39.31
C LYS A 1134 -30.25 4.30 40.15
N GLN A 1135 -30.54 3.49 41.16
CA GLN A 1135 -31.64 3.70 42.11
C GLN A 1135 -31.22 4.51 43.36
N LYS A 1136 -29.97 4.98 43.42
CA LYS A 1136 -29.37 5.70 44.57
C LYS A 1136 -29.42 4.92 45.89
N ILE A 1137 -29.42 3.60 45.82
CA ILE A 1137 -29.27 2.71 46.97
C ILE A 1137 -27.77 2.62 47.30
N PRO A 1138 -27.31 3.05 48.49
CA PRO A 1138 -25.90 2.95 48.87
C PRO A 1138 -25.43 1.48 48.89
N VAL A 1139 -24.17 1.25 48.55
CA VAL A 1139 -23.52 -0.06 48.64
C VAL A 1139 -22.26 0.05 49.49
N GLU A 1140 -22.11 -0.82 50.47
CA GLU A 1140 -20.93 -0.89 51.34
C GLU A 1140 -20.15 -2.19 51.11
N PHE A 1141 -18.90 -2.04 50.68
CA PHE A 1141 -17.94 -3.13 50.49
C PHE A 1141 -17.28 -3.51 51.83
N LYS A 1142 -18.11 -3.92 52.79
CA LYS A 1142 -17.71 -4.46 54.11
C LYS A 1142 -18.29 -5.87 54.24
N PHE A 1143 -17.54 -6.80 54.84
CA PHE A 1143 -18.05 -8.16 55.07
C PHE A 1143 -19.35 -8.14 55.89
N PRO A 1144 -20.43 -8.81 55.42
CA PRO A 1144 -21.60 -9.07 56.26
C PRO A 1144 -21.20 -9.98 57.44
N ASN A 1145 -21.17 -9.43 58.65
CA ASN A 1145 -20.80 -10.17 59.85
C ASN A 1145 -22.03 -10.78 60.53
N LEU A 1146 -21.96 -12.07 60.93
CA LEU A 1146 -23.09 -12.75 61.58
C LEU A 1146 -23.53 -12.09 62.89
N LYS A 1147 -22.63 -11.41 63.61
CA LYS A 1147 -22.94 -10.67 64.85
C LYS A 1147 -23.91 -9.49 64.61
N CYS A 1148 -24.09 -9.07 63.36
CA CYS A 1148 -24.99 -7.98 62.95
C CYS A 1148 -26.25 -8.48 62.23
N ILE A 1149 -26.53 -9.79 62.21
CA ILE A 1149 -27.62 -10.40 61.43
C ILE A 1149 -29.03 -9.87 61.80
N ASP A 1150 -29.20 -9.34 63.03
CA ASP A 1150 -30.44 -8.72 63.49
C ASP A 1150 -30.64 -7.28 62.99
N HIS A 1151 -29.60 -6.63 62.46
CA HIS A 1151 -29.72 -5.33 61.81
C HIS A 1151 -30.20 -5.44 60.36
N TRP A 1152 -30.16 -6.64 59.77
CA TRP A 1152 -30.52 -6.85 58.37
C TRP A 1152 -32.04 -6.92 58.19
N GLU A 1153 -32.56 -6.14 57.25
CA GLU A 1153 -33.96 -6.23 56.82
C GLU A 1153 -34.22 -7.51 56.02
N GLY A 1154 -33.22 -7.93 55.25
CA GLY A 1154 -33.23 -9.15 54.45
C GLY A 1154 -31.86 -9.42 53.86
N ALA A 1155 -31.73 -10.58 53.21
CA ALA A 1155 -30.51 -10.99 52.50
C ALA A 1155 -30.87 -11.61 51.14
N PHE A 1156 -29.92 -11.64 50.21
CA PHE A 1156 -30.07 -12.29 48.91
C PHE A 1156 -28.76 -12.84 48.36
N ILE A 1157 -28.86 -13.86 47.51
CA ILE A 1157 -27.74 -14.40 46.73
C ILE A 1157 -27.88 -14.06 45.25
N THR A 1158 -26.76 -13.96 44.53
CA THR A 1158 -26.77 -13.73 43.08
C THR A 1158 -25.87 -14.66 42.28
N SER A 1159 -26.37 -15.12 41.14
CA SER A 1159 -25.62 -15.97 40.20
C SER A 1159 -26.22 -15.86 38.79
N THR A 1160 -25.44 -16.11 37.73
CA THR A 1160 -25.91 -15.96 36.34
C THR A 1160 -27.23 -16.68 36.07
N SER A 1161 -27.42 -17.88 36.64
CA SER A 1161 -28.61 -18.70 36.45
C SER A 1161 -29.83 -18.15 37.19
N ARG A 1162 -29.67 -17.83 38.48
CA ARG A 1162 -30.77 -17.48 39.41
C ARG A 1162 -31.06 -15.97 39.47
N LEU A 1163 -30.23 -15.13 38.84
CA LEU A 1163 -30.24 -13.67 38.91
C LEU A 1163 -30.12 -13.20 40.37
N VAL A 1164 -31.12 -12.49 40.91
CA VAL A 1164 -31.25 -12.15 42.34
C VAL A 1164 -32.29 -13.08 42.95
N LEU A 1165 -31.88 -13.87 43.95
CA LEU A 1165 -32.77 -14.76 44.69
C LEU A 1165 -32.76 -14.35 46.17
N PRO A 1166 -33.86 -13.77 46.69
CA PRO A 1166 -33.98 -13.38 48.10
C PRO A 1166 -33.92 -14.60 49.01
N ILE A 1167 -33.27 -14.47 50.17
CA ILE A 1167 -33.25 -15.51 51.20
C ILE A 1167 -34.51 -15.37 52.07
N GLU A 1168 -35.14 -16.48 52.42
CA GLU A 1168 -36.12 -16.57 53.51
C GLU A 1168 -35.44 -16.98 54.82
N THR A 1169 -34.60 -18.01 54.79
CA THR A 1169 -33.98 -18.60 55.99
C THR A 1169 -32.47 -18.77 55.81
N ILE A 1170 -31.69 -18.30 56.79
CA ILE A 1170 -30.29 -18.68 56.98
C ILE A 1170 -30.23 -19.67 58.16
N VAL A 1171 -29.69 -20.86 57.94
CA VAL A 1171 -29.28 -21.78 59.01
C VAL A 1171 -27.87 -21.40 59.46
N LEU A 1172 -27.68 -21.14 60.75
CA LEU A 1172 -26.40 -20.77 61.34
C LEU A 1172 -25.59 -22.01 61.78
N PRO A 1173 -24.27 -21.89 62.05
CA PRO A 1173 -23.41 -23.04 62.38
C PRO A 1173 -23.80 -23.79 63.67
N ASP A 1174 -24.61 -23.19 64.54
CA ASP A 1174 -25.19 -23.82 65.74
C ASP A 1174 -26.51 -24.57 65.47
N GLY A 1175 -26.96 -24.61 64.21
CA GLY A 1175 -28.23 -25.20 63.78
C GLY A 1175 -29.45 -24.29 63.99
N SER A 1176 -29.28 -23.10 64.56
CA SER A 1176 -30.36 -22.11 64.70
C SER A 1176 -30.74 -21.51 63.34
N LYS A 1177 -31.93 -20.89 63.26
CA LYS A 1177 -32.52 -20.44 61.98
C LYS A 1177 -32.97 -18.99 62.05
N LYS A 1178 -32.24 -18.09 61.39
CA LYS A 1178 -32.68 -16.71 61.14
C LYS A 1178 -33.67 -16.71 59.98
N LYS A 1179 -34.87 -16.18 60.20
CA LYS A 1179 -35.84 -15.87 59.14
C LYS A 1179 -35.85 -14.38 58.79
N PHE A 1180 -36.24 -14.07 57.55
CA PHE A 1180 -36.49 -12.72 57.05
C PHE A 1180 -37.87 -12.63 56.38
N ASP A 1181 -38.53 -11.49 56.53
CA ASP A 1181 -39.78 -11.17 55.81
C ASP A 1181 -39.48 -10.72 54.36
N GLU A 1182 -40.50 -10.33 53.57
CA GLU A 1182 -40.27 -9.75 52.24
C GLU A 1182 -39.76 -8.30 52.37
N SER A 1183 -38.53 -8.04 51.91
CA SER A 1183 -37.94 -6.70 51.86
C SER A 1183 -38.33 -5.96 50.56
N PRO A 1184 -38.96 -4.77 50.65
CA PRO A 1184 -39.26 -3.95 49.47
C PRO A 1184 -38.00 -3.53 48.70
N ALA A 1185 -36.89 -3.26 49.40
CA ALA A 1185 -35.62 -2.89 48.78
C ALA A 1185 -35.05 -4.03 47.93
N ILE A 1186 -35.10 -5.27 48.43
CA ILE A 1186 -34.58 -6.44 47.70
C ILE A 1186 -35.45 -6.77 46.47
N GLU A 1187 -36.77 -6.69 46.56
CA GLU A 1187 -37.64 -6.89 45.38
C GLU A 1187 -37.52 -5.76 44.35
N LEU A 1188 -37.25 -4.52 44.78
CA LEU A 1188 -36.91 -3.41 43.87
C LEU A 1188 -35.59 -3.69 43.12
N ILE A 1189 -34.53 -4.08 43.83
CA ILE A 1189 -33.24 -4.46 43.22
C ILE A 1189 -33.44 -5.62 42.23
N ARG A 1190 -34.12 -6.69 42.66
CA ARG A 1190 -34.43 -7.87 41.84
C ARG A 1190 -35.14 -7.51 40.53
N SER A 1191 -36.18 -6.68 40.60
CA SER A 1191 -36.98 -6.32 39.42
C SER A 1191 -36.18 -5.49 38.41
N HIS A 1192 -35.37 -4.54 38.88
CA HIS A 1192 -34.49 -3.75 38.00
C HIS A 1192 -33.28 -4.53 37.49
N VAL A 1193 -32.71 -5.47 38.26
CA VAL A 1193 -31.66 -6.39 37.76
C VAL A 1193 -32.19 -7.24 36.61
N PHE A 1194 -33.43 -7.74 36.68
CA PHE A 1194 -34.03 -8.48 35.56
C PHE A 1194 -34.18 -7.61 34.30
N GLN A 1195 -34.64 -6.35 34.45
CA GLN A 1195 -34.74 -5.39 33.34
C GLN A 1195 -33.37 -5.04 32.74
N GLU A 1196 -32.37 -4.79 33.59
CA GLU A 1196 -31.02 -4.43 33.17
C GLU A 1196 -30.29 -5.62 32.51
N CYS A 1197 -30.48 -6.85 33.00
CA CYS A 1197 -30.04 -8.06 32.31
C CYS A 1197 -30.62 -8.18 30.90
N ARG A 1198 -31.90 -7.83 30.68
CA ARG A 1198 -32.50 -7.78 29.33
C ARG A 1198 -31.95 -6.66 28.44
N ARG A 1199 -31.42 -5.57 29.02
CA ARG A 1199 -30.74 -4.49 28.27
C ARG A 1199 -29.31 -4.85 27.88
N ARG A 1200 -28.64 -5.74 28.61
CA ARG A 1200 -27.25 -6.17 28.39
C ARG A 1200 -27.13 -7.45 27.54
N VAL A 1201 -28.12 -7.75 26.69
CA VAL A 1201 -28.11 -8.95 25.84
C VAL A 1201 -27.35 -8.67 24.55
N GLU A 1202 -26.24 -9.37 24.33
CA GLU A 1202 -25.52 -9.39 23.06
C GLU A 1202 -26.08 -10.48 22.15
N ALA A 1203 -26.59 -10.10 20.98
CA ALA A 1203 -27.06 -11.06 19.99
C ALA A 1203 -25.90 -11.87 19.39
N LEU A 1204 -26.00 -13.19 19.46
CA LEU A 1204 -25.02 -14.13 18.91
C LEU A 1204 -25.61 -14.98 17.78
N LEU A 1205 -26.93 -15.18 17.76
CA LEU A 1205 -27.67 -15.81 16.66
C LEU A 1205 -28.62 -14.79 16.05
N THR A 1206 -28.83 -14.87 14.74
CA THR A 1206 -29.92 -14.17 14.03
C THR A 1206 -31.21 -15.01 14.08
N THR A 1207 -32.35 -14.44 13.68
CA THR A 1207 -33.57 -15.25 13.47
C THR A 1207 -33.36 -16.32 12.40
N GLN A 1208 -32.63 -15.99 11.33
CA GLN A 1208 -32.22 -16.92 10.27
C GLN A 1208 -31.25 -18.02 10.74
N ASP A 1209 -30.62 -17.89 11.92
CA ASP A 1209 -29.83 -18.97 12.51
C ASP A 1209 -30.70 -20.01 13.24
N LEU A 1210 -31.96 -19.69 13.55
CA LEU A 1210 -32.94 -20.50 14.27
C LEU A 1210 -34.13 -21.00 13.39
N GLU A 1211 -34.19 -20.59 12.12
CA GLU A 1211 -35.23 -20.94 11.14
C GLU A 1211 -34.86 -22.15 10.27
#